data_AF-A0A8C4TN34-F1
#
_entry.id   AF-A0A8C4TN34-F1
#
_cell.length_a   1.000
_cell.length_b   1.000
_cell.length_c   1.000
_cell.angle_alpha   90.00
_cell.angle_beta   90.00
_cell.angle_gamma   90.00
#
_symmetry.space_group_name_H-M   'P 1'
#
loop_
_entity.id
_entity.type
_entity.pdbx_description
1 polymer ?
#
loop_
_entity_poly.entity_id
_entity_poly.type
_entity_poly.pdbx_seq_one_letter_code
_entity_poly.pdbx_strand_id
1 'polypeptide(L)'
;MWFFAALTAFSLCPAPGGCLGSGRDAQCAGAVAVQKRIDCHPQPGASQDACEARGCTWCATDVANAPWCFFPEDSPFGYSLGGNAEKTAKGWRVPLTKRQASSLFGKDISPVILEVDRQRFEVPLRIDSPGVTSDEASYDVEFTDDSSLPDVIHYLQITTTVPSTSVYGFGEHEHPSFKHSMDFVTYGMFSRDQAPTPLANLYGVHPFYMCVEADSNAHGVLLLNSNAQDVSLSPNPSLTFRTIGGILDFYVFLGPTPENVVQQYTEAIGRPHMPAYWSLGFHLSRWGYGSIDVLKKTVDRMHYYDIPYDVQHLDIDYMERRLDFTYDKVNYAGLPEYIQQLKKEGMHNVMILDPFITKDEEPGTYRPYDLGEEMGVWVNNSDGVTPAVGKAWPPGDSVFPDYTNPRTVEWWTQMCLEFKDVLDYDGIWIDMNEPSNFLRGQYPGCAVNDINNPPYVPSISDRSLAQKTLCPDSKTYLGEHYNTHSLFGWSQTAPTFHVAQQATGKRAFVLSRSTFVGSGKYGGHWLGDNFSRWKDMHQSVIGILEFNLFGIPYIGADICGFNYNTTYELCLRWMQLGSFYPFSRNHNADRSSLPSPRTASLAARRYSLLPYLYTLFFESHVHGSTVVRSLMHDTWIRNYATVAAPLSKIPLFIRGGYILPEQAPATTTTKSRLNPFGLIIALDEQGEASGSLFWDDGDSIGKPAFQLFFFPPPPPLPESQLLGTRDLFPCLLPKDTFNLMAGRRLHSSLQDIPATP
;
A
#
# COMPACT_ATOMS: atom_id res chain seq x y z
N MET A 1 -31.22 3.55 -13.10
CA MET A 1 -31.27 4.80 -13.90
C MET A 1 -30.83 5.93 -12.99
N TRP A 2 -29.99 6.87 -13.46
CA TRP A 2 -29.21 7.87 -12.71
C TRP A 2 -27.81 7.42 -12.24
N PHE A 3 -26.91 7.17 -13.20
CA PHE A 3 -25.46 7.38 -13.07
C PHE A 3 -24.92 7.80 -14.46
N PHE A 4 -25.32 9.00 -14.87
CA PHE A 4 -24.55 9.82 -15.81
C PHE A 4 -23.86 10.87 -14.94
N ALA A 5 -22.79 10.48 -14.26
CA ALA A 5 -21.91 11.42 -13.59
C ALA A 5 -20.93 11.98 -14.64
N ALA A 6 -21.35 13.09 -15.24
CA ALA A 6 -20.49 14.17 -15.75
C ALA A 6 -19.30 13.78 -16.64
N LEU A 7 -19.59 13.54 -17.92
CA LEU A 7 -18.73 14.01 -19.02
C LEU A 7 -19.27 15.26 -19.71
N THR A 8 -20.18 15.95 -19.04
CA THR A 8 -20.70 17.25 -19.43
C THR A 8 -20.42 18.22 -18.30
N ALA A 9 -19.41 19.07 -18.51
CA ALA A 9 -19.52 20.43 -18.00
C ALA A 9 -20.83 21.04 -18.53
N PHE A 10 -21.41 21.95 -17.76
CA PHE A 10 -22.61 22.77 -18.00
C PHE A 10 -23.95 22.16 -17.58
N SER A 11 -24.37 22.55 -16.37
CA SER A 11 -25.79 22.67 -16.02
C SER A 11 -26.42 23.77 -16.86
N LEU A 12 -27.45 23.41 -17.65
CA LEU A 12 -28.42 24.36 -18.18
C LEU A 12 -29.30 24.87 -17.02
N CYS A 13 -29.31 26.18 -16.78
CA CYS A 13 -30.35 26.84 -15.98
C CYS A 13 -31.24 27.66 -16.93
N PRO A 14 -32.56 27.76 -16.70
CA PRO A 14 -33.02 28.97 -15.99
C PRO A 14 -34.29 28.80 -15.13
N ALA A 15 -34.28 29.41 -13.93
CA ALA A 15 -35.37 30.30 -13.46
C ALA A 15 -34.84 31.21 -12.32
N PRO A 16 -35.28 32.48 -12.23
CA PRO A 16 -34.59 33.50 -11.45
C PRO A 16 -35.05 33.49 -9.99
N GLY A 17 -34.14 33.17 -9.08
CA GLY A 17 -34.33 33.32 -7.65
C GLY A 17 -33.00 33.68 -7.01
N GLY A 18 -32.82 34.97 -6.70
CA GLY A 18 -31.55 35.50 -6.20
C GLY A 18 -31.12 34.85 -4.88
N CYS A 19 -29.89 34.36 -4.84
CA CYS A 19 -29.19 34.06 -3.60
C CYS A 19 -28.32 35.27 -3.24
N LEU A 20 -28.83 36.15 -2.38
CA LEU A 20 -28.02 37.13 -1.68
C LEU A 20 -27.22 36.40 -0.58
N GLY A 21 -25.94 36.17 -0.85
CA GLY A 21 -24.95 35.72 0.14
C GLY A 21 -24.65 36.83 1.15
N SER A 22 -24.44 36.45 2.41
CA SER A 22 -24.19 37.36 3.53
C SER A 22 -22.86 38.11 3.39
N GLY A 23 -22.92 39.43 3.14
CA GLY A 23 -22.04 40.50 3.69
C GLY A 23 -20.51 40.45 3.59
N ARG A 24 -19.88 39.33 3.19
CA ARG A 24 -18.41 39.18 3.04
C ARG A 24 -17.96 38.79 1.63
N ASP A 25 -18.89 38.52 0.71
CA ASP A 25 -18.61 38.20 -0.71
C ASP A 25 -18.38 39.45 -1.60
N ALA A 26 -18.11 40.62 -1.00
CA ALA A 26 -18.06 41.90 -1.71
C ALA A 26 -16.77 42.15 -2.51
N GLN A 27 -15.76 41.26 -2.49
CA GLN A 27 -14.48 41.52 -3.17
C GLN A 27 -14.51 41.28 -4.68
N CYS A 28 -15.40 40.42 -5.21
CA CYS A 28 -15.58 40.20 -6.64
C CYS A 28 -17.03 39.85 -6.97
N ALA A 29 -17.85 40.86 -7.28
CA ALA A 29 -19.25 40.64 -7.65
C ALA A 29 -19.35 39.76 -8.91
N GLY A 30 -20.07 38.63 -8.82
CA GLY A 30 -20.25 37.68 -9.93
C GLY A 30 -19.14 36.64 -10.08
N ALA A 31 -18.16 36.57 -9.17
CA ALA A 31 -17.14 35.53 -9.19
C ALA A 31 -17.65 34.19 -8.63
N VAL A 32 -17.04 33.09 -9.09
CA VAL A 32 -17.29 31.74 -8.56
C VAL A 32 -17.07 31.73 -7.04
N ALA A 33 -18.06 31.21 -6.31
CA ALA A 33 -18.02 31.08 -4.87
C ALA A 33 -16.77 30.31 -4.42
N VAL A 34 -16.09 30.77 -3.36
CA VAL A 34 -14.74 30.32 -2.98
C VAL A 34 -14.63 28.79 -2.91
N GLN A 35 -15.60 28.14 -2.27
CA GLN A 35 -15.68 26.69 -2.10
C GLN A 35 -15.77 25.90 -3.41
N LYS A 36 -16.22 26.52 -4.51
CA LYS A 36 -16.37 25.90 -5.84
C LYS A 36 -15.20 26.21 -6.78
N ARG A 37 -14.23 27.02 -6.35
CA ARG A 37 -13.12 27.44 -7.21
C ARG A 37 -12.20 26.25 -7.51
N ILE A 38 -11.94 26.02 -8.79
CA ILE A 38 -10.93 25.08 -9.28
C ILE A 38 -9.71 25.90 -9.68
N ASP A 39 -8.56 25.58 -9.10
CA ASP A 39 -7.30 26.31 -9.29
C ASP A 39 -6.83 26.25 -10.75
N CYS A 40 -6.61 27.43 -11.36
CA CYS A 40 -6.09 27.58 -12.72
C CYS A 40 -4.58 27.92 -12.75
N HIS A 41 -3.99 28.14 -11.58
CA HIS A 41 -2.55 28.35 -11.44
C HIS A 41 -1.98 27.48 -10.30
N PRO A 42 -2.04 26.14 -10.48
CA PRO A 42 -1.71 25.19 -9.43
C PRO A 42 -0.24 25.14 -9.02
N GLN A 43 0.65 25.69 -9.86
CA GLN A 43 2.06 25.82 -9.54
C GLN A 43 2.34 27.10 -8.73
N PRO A 44 3.44 27.14 -7.94
CA PRO A 44 3.77 28.30 -7.12
C PRO A 44 3.90 29.62 -7.91
N GLY A 45 3.70 30.75 -7.23
CA GLY A 45 3.93 32.08 -7.80
C GLY A 45 2.76 32.66 -8.59
N ALA A 46 1.52 32.25 -8.28
CA ALA A 46 0.32 32.84 -8.88
C ALA A 46 0.26 34.36 -8.64
N SER A 47 -0.03 35.12 -9.69
CA SER A 47 -0.26 36.57 -9.65
C SER A 47 -1.48 36.92 -10.51
N GLN A 48 -2.03 38.11 -10.32
CA GLN A 48 -3.15 38.60 -11.11
C GLN A 48 -2.83 38.56 -12.61
N ASP A 49 -1.71 39.17 -13.02
CA ASP A 49 -1.29 39.22 -14.43
C ASP A 49 -1.10 37.81 -15.01
N ALA A 50 -0.44 36.90 -14.29
CA ALA A 50 -0.23 35.52 -14.76
C ALA A 50 -1.55 34.73 -14.86
N CYS A 51 -2.51 35.01 -13.98
CA CYS A 51 -3.83 34.38 -14.00
C CYS A 51 -4.67 34.86 -15.20
N GLU A 52 -4.75 36.17 -15.38
CA GLU A 52 -5.52 36.81 -16.45
C GLU A 52 -4.90 36.50 -17.83
N ALA A 53 -3.57 36.41 -17.93
CA ALA A 53 -2.88 35.99 -19.15
C ALA A 53 -3.23 34.56 -19.59
N ARG A 54 -3.65 33.69 -18.66
CA ARG A 54 -4.18 32.35 -18.98
C ARG A 54 -5.62 32.37 -19.45
N GLY A 55 -6.35 33.48 -19.27
CA GLY A 55 -7.79 33.55 -19.47
C GLY A 55 -8.59 33.07 -18.26
N CYS A 56 -7.98 33.11 -17.06
CA CYS A 56 -8.61 32.74 -15.80
C CYS A 56 -8.98 33.97 -14.96
N THR A 57 -9.77 33.74 -13.90
CA THR A 57 -10.26 34.82 -13.03
C THR A 57 -9.40 34.93 -11.79
N TRP A 58 -8.92 36.14 -11.51
CA TRP A 58 -8.26 36.48 -10.26
C TRP A 58 -9.24 37.10 -9.27
N CYS A 59 -9.35 36.51 -8.08
CA CYS A 59 -10.07 37.11 -6.96
C CYS A 59 -9.45 36.66 -5.63
N ALA A 60 -8.90 37.61 -4.87
CA ALA A 60 -8.33 37.33 -3.56
C ALA A 60 -9.39 36.79 -2.57
N THR A 61 -8.93 36.05 -1.57
CA THR A 61 -9.76 35.55 -0.47
C THR A 61 -8.92 35.31 0.78
N ASP A 62 -9.54 35.50 1.94
CA ASP A 62 -8.94 35.21 3.26
C ASP A 62 -9.11 33.74 3.68
N VAL A 63 -9.82 32.92 2.89
CA VAL A 63 -9.93 31.47 3.15
C VAL A 63 -8.58 30.83 2.87
N ALA A 64 -7.98 30.24 3.91
CA ALA A 64 -6.69 29.58 3.81
C ALA A 64 -6.68 28.52 2.69
N ASN A 65 -5.59 28.48 1.92
CA ASN A 65 -5.35 27.56 0.81
C ASN A 65 -6.33 27.64 -0.37
N ALA A 66 -7.38 28.46 -0.30
CA ALA A 66 -8.30 28.63 -1.42
C ALA A 66 -7.64 29.39 -2.59
N PRO A 67 -7.85 28.97 -3.84
CA PRO A 67 -7.16 29.57 -4.97
C PRO A 67 -7.67 30.98 -5.24
N TRP A 68 -6.71 31.90 -5.42
CA TRP A 68 -6.97 33.26 -5.89
C TRP A 68 -7.13 33.30 -7.41
N CYS A 69 -6.43 32.43 -8.14
CA CYS A 69 -6.59 32.23 -9.58
C CYS A 69 -7.41 30.97 -9.87
N PHE A 70 -8.55 31.10 -10.53
CA PHE A 70 -9.45 29.97 -10.77
C PHE A 70 -10.11 30.03 -12.14
N PHE A 71 -10.59 28.88 -12.62
CA PHE A 71 -11.34 28.82 -13.87
C PHE A 71 -12.67 29.60 -13.77
N PRO A 72 -13.04 30.41 -14.79
CA PRO A 72 -14.31 31.13 -14.78
C PRO A 72 -15.51 30.16 -14.89
N GLU A 73 -16.71 30.60 -14.48
CA GLU A 73 -17.93 29.78 -14.50
C GLU A 73 -18.30 29.36 -15.94
N ASP A 74 -18.24 30.29 -16.88
CA ASP A 74 -18.35 30.05 -18.33
C ASP A 74 -16.98 29.70 -18.92
N SER A 75 -16.29 28.71 -18.34
CA SER A 75 -14.93 28.33 -18.70
C SER A 75 -14.83 28.00 -20.20
N PRO A 76 -13.95 28.65 -20.98
CA PRO A 76 -13.66 28.21 -22.35
C PRO A 76 -12.79 26.95 -22.38
N PHE A 77 -12.26 26.52 -21.23
CA PHE A 77 -11.38 25.36 -21.10
C PHE A 77 -12.17 24.04 -21.17
N GLY A 78 -11.43 22.95 -21.37
CA GLY A 78 -11.96 21.61 -21.49
C GLY A 78 -12.32 21.22 -22.93
N TYR A 79 -13.16 20.20 -23.04
CA TYR A 79 -13.53 19.58 -24.31
C TYR A 79 -15.04 19.63 -24.51
N SER A 80 -15.46 19.65 -25.78
CA SER A 80 -16.85 19.49 -26.20
C SER A 80 -16.99 18.26 -27.10
N LEU A 81 -18.21 17.75 -27.27
CA LEU A 81 -18.48 16.66 -28.22
C LEU A 81 -17.97 17.02 -29.62
N GLY A 82 -17.02 16.22 -30.13
CA GLY A 82 -16.42 16.38 -31.46
C GLY A 82 -17.20 15.66 -32.56
N GLY A 83 -18.28 14.94 -32.20
CA GLY A 83 -19.11 14.14 -33.09
C GLY A 83 -20.19 13.39 -32.30
N ASN A 84 -20.86 12.44 -32.94
CA ASN A 84 -21.82 11.58 -32.27
C ASN A 84 -21.10 10.56 -31.40
N ALA A 85 -21.67 10.27 -30.22
CA ALA A 85 -21.24 9.13 -29.42
C ALA A 85 -21.57 7.83 -30.16
N GLU A 86 -20.58 6.96 -30.29
CA GLU A 86 -20.71 5.65 -30.91
C GLU A 86 -20.92 4.62 -29.80
N LYS A 87 -22.03 3.88 -29.88
CA LYS A 87 -22.24 2.73 -28.99
C LYS A 87 -21.33 1.61 -29.46
N THR A 88 -20.40 1.19 -28.60
CA THR A 88 -19.53 0.04 -28.86
C THR A 88 -20.14 -1.21 -28.21
N ALA A 89 -19.55 -2.37 -28.47
CA ALA A 89 -19.90 -3.60 -27.75
C ALA A 89 -19.69 -3.46 -26.23
N LYS A 90 -18.78 -2.57 -25.81
CA LYS A 90 -18.30 -2.41 -24.43
C LYS A 90 -18.87 -1.25 -23.64
N GLY A 91 -19.64 -0.40 -24.32
CA GLY A 91 -20.21 0.80 -23.76
C GLY A 91 -20.23 1.89 -24.81
N TRP A 92 -19.44 2.94 -24.63
CA TRP A 92 -19.50 4.13 -25.47
C TRP A 92 -18.12 4.63 -25.85
N ARG A 93 -18.00 5.07 -27.09
CA ARG A 93 -16.86 5.80 -27.61
C ARG A 93 -17.32 7.20 -27.99
N VAL A 94 -16.74 8.20 -27.35
CA VAL A 94 -17.17 9.59 -27.47
C VAL A 94 -16.00 10.44 -27.96
N PRO A 95 -16.03 10.92 -29.21
CA PRO A 95 -15.01 11.84 -29.70
C PRO A 95 -15.18 13.20 -29.04
N LEU A 96 -14.08 13.77 -28.57
CA LEU A 96 -14.03 15.04 -27.86
C LEU A 96 -13.05 15.98 -28.57
N THR A 97 -13.48 17.22 -28.80
CA THR A 97 -12.68 18.27 -29.42
C THR A 97 -12.39 19.35 -28.40
N LYS A 98 -11.14 19.78 -28.30
CA LYS A 98 -10.74 20.83 -27.37
C LYS A 98 -11.48 22.13 -27.71
N ARG A 99 -12.00 22.81 -26.69
CA ARG A 99 -12.64 24.12 -26.84
C ARG A 99 -11.58 25.21 -27.08
N GLN A 100 -12.00 26.36 -27.62
CA GLN A 100 -11.11 27.48 -27.97
C GLN A 100 -10.60 28.22 -26.72
N ALA A 101 -9.77 27.56 -25.93
CA ALA A 101 -9.04 28.14 -24.80
C ALA A 101 -7.53 28.12 -25.03
N SER A 102 -6.85 29.09 -24.42
CA SER A 102 -5.39 29.11 -24.29
C SER A 102 -4.89 27.83 -23.64
N SER A 103 -3.72 27.36 -24.07
CA SER A 103 -3.05 26.25 -23.39
C SER A 103 -2.52 26.70 -22.03
N LEU A 104 -2.64 25.85 -21.02
CA LEU A 104 -2.06 26.11 -19.69
C LEU A 104 -0.54 25.85 -19.68
N PHE A 105 -0.11 24.77 -20.34
CA PHE A 105 1.27 24.27 -20.29
C PHE A 105 1.85 23.87 -21.66
N GLY A 106 1.15 24.18 -22.76
CA GLY A 106 1.53 23.82 -24.13
C GLY A 106 1.12 22.39 -24.52
N LYS A 107 1.32 22.05 -25.80
CA LYS A 107 1.13 20.68 -26.37
C LYS A 107 -0.24 20.06 -26.08
N ASP A 108 -1.32 20.85 -26.13
CA ASP A 108 -2.67 20.31 -25.93
C ASP A 108 -3.04 19.30 -27.04
N ILE A 109 -3.72 18.22 -26.66
CA ILE A 109 -4.11 17.15 -27.58
C ILE A 109 -5.56 17.39 -28.02
N SER A 110 -5.81 17.33 -29.33
CA SER A 110 -7.17 17.35 -29.87
C SER A 110 -7.18 16.75 -31.28
N PRO A 111 -8.14 15.89 -31.63
CA PRO A 111 -9.21 15.36 -30.78
C PRO A 111 -8.68 14.36 -29.73
N VAL A 112 -9.47 14.10 -28.69
CA VAL A 112 -9.28 12.99 -27.76
C VAL A 112 -10.50 12.07 -27.79
N ILE A 113 -10.32 10.81 -27.39
CA ILE A 113 -11.40 9.84 -27.31
C ILE A 113 -11.65 9.52 -25.84
N LEU A 114 -12.90 9.63 -25.42
CA LEU A 114 -13.37 8.99 -24.20
C LEU A 114 -13.92 7.61 -24.57
N GLU A 115 -13.42 6.59 -23.89
CA GLU A 115 -14.01 5.26 -23.91
C GLU A 115 -14.61 4.96 -22.53
N VAL A 116 -15.89 4.59 -22.52
CA VAL A 116 -16.59 4.12 -21.32
C VAL A 116 -16.81 2.64 -21.51
N ASP A 117 -16.05 1.86 -20.75
CA ASP A 117 -16.04 0.40 -20.80
C ASP A 117 -16.59 -0.19 -19.48
N ARG A 118 -17.18 -1.38 -19.52
CA ARG A 118 -17.44 -2.18 -18.31
C ARG A 118 -16.27 -3.12 -17.97
N GLN A 119 -15.33 -3.36 -18.89
CA GLN A 119 -14.10 -4.14 -18.69
C GLN A 119 -13.02 -3.83 -19.75
N ARG A 120 -12.00 -2.99 -19.48
CA ARG A 120 -10.62 -3.13 -20.05
C ARG A 120 -9.64 -2.08 -19.50
N PHE A 121 -8.38 -2.16 -19.94
CA PHE A 121 -7.14 -1.71 -19.26
C PHE A 121 -6.07 -1.19 -20.24
N GLU A 122 -5.22 -0.21 -19.86
CA GLU A 122 -3.75 -0.26 -20.13
C GLU A 122 -2.83 0.70 -19.29
N VAL A 123 -2.09 0.07 -18.36
CA VAL A 123 -0.78 0.33 -17.70
C VAL A 123 -0.02 -1.04 -17.78
N PRO A 124 1.09 -1.41 -17.11
CA PRO A 124 1.58 -2.81 -17.12
C PRO A 124 0.90 -3.82 -16.15
N LEU A 125 -0.14 -3.42 -15.43
CA LEU A 125 -0.99 -4.20 -14.52
C LEU A 125 -2.28 -4.76 -15.15
N ARG A 126 -2.27 -5.93 -15.79
CA ARG A 126 -3.55 -6.55 -16.24
C ARG A 126 -4.53 -6.70 -15.06
N ILE A 127 -5.60 -5.91 -15.08
CA ILE A 127 -6.72 -5.99 -14.14
C ILE A 127 -7.68 -7.08 -14.64
N ASP A 128 -7.85 -8.14 -13.86
CA ASP A 128 -8.81 -9.19 -14.14
C ASP A 128 -10.24 -8.66 -13.88
N SER A 129 -11.19 -9.07 -14.69
CA SER A 129 -12.58 -8.62 -14.52
C SER A 129 -13.27 -9.37 -13.37
N PRO A 130 -14.13 -8.71 -12.58
CA PRO A 130 -14.78 -9.34 -11.43
C PRO A 130 -15.74 -10.46 -11.83
N GLY A 131 -15.76 -11.53 -11.04
CA GLY A 131 -16.52 -12.77 -11.29
C GLY A 131 -18.00 -12.73 -10.90
N VAL A 132 -18.49 -11.63 -10.32
CA VAL A 132 -19.91 -11.43 -10.00
C VAL A 132 -20.42 -10.18 -10.68
N THR A 133 -21.14 -10.36 -11.78
CA THR A 133 -21.93 -9.32 -12.42
C THR A 133 -23.19 -9.02 -11.60
N SER A 134 -23.54 -7.74 -11.46
CA SER A 134 -24.91 -7.33 -11.11
C SER A 134 -25.90 -7.97 -12.09
N ASP A 135 -27.06 -8.45 -11.59
CA ASP A 135 -28.09 -9.21 -12.33
C ASP A 135 -28.71 -8.49 -13.57
N GLU A 136 -28.22 -7.32 -13.97
CA GLU A 136 -28.60 -6.60 -15.19
C GLU A 136 -27.41 -6.06 -16.00
N ALA A 137 -26.41 -6.90 -16.31
CA ALA A 137 -25.35 -6.55 -17.26
C ALA A 137 -25.69 -7.04 -18.69
N SER A 138 -25.89 -6.09 -19.61
CA SER A 138 -26.45 -6.38 -20.95
C SER A 138 -25.44 -6.10 -22.07
N TYR A 139 -24.32 -6.84 -22.17
CA TYR A 139 -23.52 -6.92 -23.41
C TYR A 139 -22.34 -7.90 -23.34
N ASP A 140 -21.85 -8.26 -24.54
CA ASP A 140 -20.79 -9.23 -24.86
C ASP A 140 -19.92 -8.70 -26.03
N VAL A 141 -18.64 -9.11 -26.18
CA VAL A 141 -17.62 -8.37 -26.98
C VAL A 141 -16.57 -9.21 -27.73
N GLU A 142 -16.21 -8.75 -28.94
CA GLU A 142 -14.94 -9.04 -29.66
C GLU A 142 -14.12 -7.75 -29.99
N PHE A 143 -12.82 -7.87 -30.32
CA PHE A 143 -11.76 -6.83 -30.21
C PHE A 143 -11.11 -6.39 -31.55
N THR A 144 -10.54 -5.17 -31.59
CA THR A 144 -9.46 -4.75 -32.53
C THR A 144 -8.45 -3.77 -31.90
N ASP A 145 -7.18 -3.92 -32.29
CA ASP A 145 -5.96 -3.19 -31.91
C ASP A 145 -5.85 -1.80 -32.59
N ASP A 146 -5.31 -0.79 -31.90
CA ASP A 146 -4.60 0.30 -32.59
C ASP A 146 -3.53 0.97 -31.70
N SER A 147 -2.27 0.80 -32.12
CA SER A 147 -1.06 1.26 -31.45
C SER A 147 -0.60 2.62 -31.99
N SER A 148 -0.95 3.72 -31.32
CA SER A 148 -0.20 4.99 -31.41
C SER A 148 -0.63 5.99 -30.31
N LEU A 149 0.09 6.02 -29.18
CA LEU A 149 0.01 7.14 -28.23
C LEU A 149 0.94 8.29 -28.73
N PRO A 150 0.54 9.57 -28.62
CA PRO A 150 1.35 10.70 -29.06
C PRO A 150 2.57 10.97 -28.16
N ASP A 151 3.48 11.84 -28.65
CA ASP A 151 4.65 12.38 -27.94
C ASP A 151 4.34 12.84 -26.49
N VAL A 152 5.36 12.79 -25.63
CA VAL A 152 5.33 13.06 -24.17
C VAL A 152 4.27 14.10 -23.76
N ILE A 153 3.28 13.65 -23.00
CA ILE A 153 2.26 14.47 -22.35
C ILE A 153 2.85 14.99 -21.04
N HIS A 154 2.63 16.27 -20.72
CA HIS A 154 3.18 16.92 -19.52
C HIS A 154 2.13 17.43 -18.52
N TYR A 155 0.84 17.38 -18.88
CA TYR A 155 -0.24 17.81 -18.00
C TYR A 155 -1.61 17.24 -18.41
N LEU A 156 -2.26 16.56 -17.48
CA LEU A 156 -3.65 16.10 -17.57
C LEU A 156 -4.36 16.52 -16.28
N GLN A 157 -5.56 17.09 -16.39
CA GLN A 157 -6.37 17.48 -15.24
C GLN A 157 -7.83 17.08 -15.43
N ILE A 158 -8.44 16.52 -14.38
CA ILE A 158 -9.88 16.31 -14.28
C ILE A 158 -10.37 16.59 -12.86
N THR A 159 -11.56 17.16 -12.74
CA THR A 159 -12.21 17.43 -11.45
C THR A 159 -13.53 16.67 -11.38
N THR A 160 -13.79 16.02 -10.25
CA THR A 160 -15.07 15.38 -9.94
C THR A 160 -15.63 15.88 -8.63
N THR A 161 -16.94 16.07 -8.53
CA THR A 161 -17.62 16.27 -7.25
C THR A 161 -17.88 14.93 -6.58
N VAL A 162 -17.74 14.85 -5.26
CA VAL A 162 -18.05 13.66 -4.47
C VAL A 162 -19.28 13.92 -3.58
N PRO A 163 -20.12 12.90 -3.35
CA PRO A 163 -21.42 13.06 -2.69
C PRO A 163 -21.32 13.34 -1.19
N SER A 164 -20.15 13.19 -0.57
CA SER A 164 -19.94 13.45 0.85
C SER A 164 -18.52 13.96 1.13
N THR A 165 -18.29 14.48 2.34
CA THR A 165 -16.95 14.86 2.81
C THR A 165 -16.17 13.70 3.42
N SER A 166 -16.74 12.50 3.49
CA SER A 166 -16.13 11.32 4.11
C SER A 166 -15.30 10.56 3.07
N VAL A 167 -14.16 11.16 2.71
CA VAL A 167 -13.18 10.61 1.77
C VAL A 167 -12.00 10.02 2.53
N TYR A 168 -11.53 8.85 2.10
CA TYR A 168 -10.43 8.07 2.67
C TYR A 168 -9.50 7.58 1.55
N GLY A 169 -8.23 7.33 1.84
CA GLY A 169 -7.25 6.84 0.86
C GLY A 169 -6.29 7.92 0.37
N PHE A 170 -5.89 7.83 -0.89
CA PHE A 170 -4.61 8.32 -1.43
C PHE A 170 -3.41 7.82 -0.63
N GLY A 171 -2.27 7.63 -1.29
CA GLY A 171 -1.09 7.22 -0.58
C GLY A 171 0.14 7.24 -1.47
N GLU A 172 1.33 7.15 -0.91
CA GLU A 172 1.60 7.06 0.53
C GLU A 172 1.95 8.41 1.15
N HIS A 173 1.35 8.73 2.30
CA HIS A 173 1.55 10.01 3.02
C HIS A 173 1.41 9.82 4.52
N GLU A 174 2.01 10.71 5.31
CA GLU A 174 1.61 10.89 6.72
C GLU A 174 0.38 11.80 6.77
N HIS A 175 -0.82 11.23 6.63
CA HIS A 175 -2.07 12.00 6.69
C HIS A 175 -2.35 12.54 8.10
N PRO A 176 -2.92 13.75 8.22
CA PRO A 176 -3.33 14.30 9.53
C PRO A 176 -4.42 13.48 10.23
N SER A 177 -5.28 12.81 9.45
CA SER A 177 -6.39 11.97 9.92
C SER A 177 -6.79 10.98 8.84
N PHE A 178 -7.35 9.83 9.24
CA PHE A 178 -7.83 8.81 8.30
C PHE A 178 -8.94 9.30 7.36
N LYS A 179 -9.91 10.05 7.90
CA LYS A 179 -10.86 10.83 7.08
C LYS A 179 -10.17 12.11 6.65
N HIS A 180 -10.20 12.41 5.35
CA HIS A 180 -9.58 13.63 4.82
C HIS A 180 -10.29 14.91 5.22
N SER A 181 -9.51 15.98 5.40
CA SER A 181 -10.04 17.34 5.32
C SER A 181 -10.31 17.68 3.86
N MET A 182 -11.44 18.34 3.62
CA MET A 182 -11.81 18.86 2.30
C MET A 182 -11.39 20.33 2.14
N ASP A 183 -10.59 20.90 3.05
CA ASP A 183 -10.29 22.33 3.12
C ASP A 183 -9.07 22.72 2.27
N PHE A 184 -9.19 22.55 0.95
CA PHE A 184 -8.15 22.90 -0.03
C PHE A 184 -6.79 22.24 0.25
N VAL A 185 -6.82 20.97 0.63
CA VAL A 185 -5.61 20.16 0.87
C VAL A 185 -5.18 19.51 -0.44
N THR A 186 -3.87 19.43 -0.68
CA THR A 186 -3.31 18.76 -1.85
C THR A 186 -2.30 17.71 -1.44
N TYR A 187 -2.40 16.51 -2.01
CA TYR A 187 -1.47 15.41 -1.80
C TYR A 187 -0.74 15.08 -3.10
N GLY A 188 0.58 15.33 -3.15
CA GLY A 188 1.43 14.91 -4.27
C GLY A 188 1.86 13.46 -4.14
N MET A 189 1.91 12.72 -5.24
CA MET A 189 2.22 11.30 -5.28
C MET A 189 3.33 11.05 -6.32
N PHE A 190 4.45 10.54 -5.82
CA PHE A 190 5.62 10.10 -6.57
C PHE A 190 6.50 9.35 -5.55
N SER A 191 6.88 8.11 -5.82
CA SER A 191 7.63 7.30 -4.84
C SER A 191 8.92 8.00 -4.42
N ARG A 192 9.24 8.01 -3.12
CA ARG A 192 10.34 8.81 -2.61
C ARG A 192 10.88 8.28 -1.29
N ASP A 193 12.21 8.09 -1.27
CA ASP A 193 12.96 7.92 -0.03
C ASP A 193 12.92 9.21 0.78
N GLN A 194 12.06 9.23 1.79
CA GLN A 194 12.13 10.19 2.88
C GLN A 194 11.39 9.66 4.10
N ALA A 195 11.87 10.02 5.28
CA ALA A 195 11.19 9.67 6.52
C ALA A 195 9.76 10.28 6.56
N PRO A 196 8.77 9.59 7.15
CA PRO A 196 7.38 10.04 7.16
C PRO A 196 7.25 11.45 7.76
N THR A 197 6.68 12.36 6.96
CA THR A 197 6.52 13.77 7.27
C THR A 197 5.16 14.25 6.74
N PRO A 198 4.44 15.13 7.44
CA PRO A 198 3.11 15.58 7.02
C PRO A 198 3.06 16.07 5.57
N LEU A 199 2.06 15.61 4.82
CA LEU A 199 1.76 16.00 3.41
C LEU A 199 2.83 15.62 2.38
N ALA A 200 3.93 15.01 2.79
CA ALA A 200 5.04 14.69 1.91
C ALA A 200 4.76 13.36 1.17
N ASN A 201 5.12 13.26 -0.12
CA ASN A 201 5.01 12.02 -0.90
C ASN A 201 6.03 10.98 -0.39
N LEU A 202 5.59 9.80 0.03
CA LEU A 202 6.48 8.78 0.62
C LEU A 202 6.80 7.67 -0.38
N TYR A 203 6.96 6.43 0.09
CA TYR A 203 7.58 5.33 -0.63
C TYR A 203 6.66 4.78 -1.73
N GLY A 204 5.37 4.66 -1.45
CA GLY A 204 4.36 4.14 -2.38
C GLY A 204 3.53 5.20 -3.10
N VAL A 205 2.85 4.77 -4.18
CA VAL A 205 1.90 5.57 -4.96
C VAL A 205 0.59 4.80 -5.13
N HIS A 206 -0.46 5.27 -4.46
CA HIS A 206 -1.81 4.66 -4.40
C HIS A 206 -2.89 5.71 -4.73
N PRO A 207 -3.13 6.00 -6.01
CA PRO A 207 -4.15 6.95 -6.47
C PRO A 207 -5.59 6.38 -6.37
N PHE A 208 -5.92 5.75 -5.24
CA PHE A 208 -7.23 5.19 -4.93
C PHE A 208 -7.86 5.93 -3.75
N TYR A 209 -9.13 6.29 -3.86
CA TYR A 209 -9.91 6.79 -2.74
C TYR A 209 -11.22 6.03 -2.57
N MET A 210 -11.76 6.07 -1.35
CA MET A 210 -13.12 5.64 -1.02
C MET A 210 -13.92 6.82 -0.46
N CYS A 211 -15.17 6.96 -0.89
CA CYS A 211 -16.12 7.91 -0.35
C CYS A 211 -17.28 7.15 0.30
N VAL A 212 -17.54 7.43 1.58
CA VAL A 212 -18.70 6.90 2.32
C VAL A 212 -19.83 7.93 2.28
N GLU A 213 -20.96 7.55 1.72
CA GLU A 213 -22.12 8.37 1.45
C GLU A 213 -22.99 8.57 2.70
N ALA A 214 -23.95 9.49 2.63
CA ALA A 214 -24.78 9.86 3.78
C ALA A 214 -25.71 8.71 4.25
N ASP A 215 -26.06 7.79 3.35
CA ASP A 215 -26.86 6.59 3.62
C ASP A 215 -26.00 5.38 4.02
N SER A 216 -24.71 5.58 4.25
CA SER A 216 -23.70 4.54 4.55
C SER A 216 -23.36 3.62 3.37
N ASN A 217 -23.89 3.86 2.17
CA ASN A 217 -23.31 3.28 0.97
C ASN A 217 -21.91 3.87 0.75
N ALA A 218 -21.09 3.19 -0.04
CA ALA A 218 -19.74 3.64 -0.35
C ALA A 218 -19.40 3.31 -1.79
N HIS A 219 -18.56 4.15 -2.38
CA HIS A 219 -17.89 3.84 -3.64
C HIS A 219 -16.38 4.12 -3.52
N GLY A 220 -15.60 3.47 -4.38
CA GLY A 220 -14.19 3.71 -4.55
C GLY A 220 -13.87 4.13 -5.97
N VAL A 221 -12.80 4.90 -6.15
CA VAL A 221 -12.28 5.28 -7.46
C VAL A 221 -10.77 5.15 -7.47
N LEU A 222 -10.25 4.48 -8.50
CA LEU A 222 -8.82 4.39 -8.81
C LEU A 222 -8.54 5.18 -10.07
N LEU A 223 -7.51 6.05 -10.04
CA LEU A 223 -6.84 6.55 -11.25
C LEU A 223 -5.61 5.67 -11.51
N LEU A 224 -5.65 4.81 -12.52
CA LEU A 224 -4.54 3.94 -12.85
C LEU A 224 -3.49 4.68 -13.68
N ASN A 225 -2.62 5.40 -12.99
CA ASN A 225 -1.58 6.23 -13.59
C ASN A 225 -0.34 6.23 -12.68
N SER A 226 0.85 5.99 -13.23
CA SER A 226 2.11 5.88 -12.48
C SER A 226 3.01 7.11 -12.54
N ASN A 227 2.67 8.10 -13.38
CA ASN A 227 3.40 9.35 -13.46
C ASN A 227 3.29 10.13 -12.15
N ALA A 228 4.21 11.08 -11.94
CA ALA A 228 4.08 12.01 -10.83
C ALA A 228 2.75 12.76 -10.96
N GLN A 229 2.01 12.81 -9.86
CA GLN A 229 0.66 13.37 -9.86
C GLN A 229 0.34 14.03 -8.54
N ASP A 230 -0.75 14.77 -8.46
CA ASP A 230 -1.32 15.22 -7.20
C ASP A 230 -2.84 15.27 -7.27
N VAL A 231 -3.46 15.30 -6.09
CA VAL A 231 -4.90 15.44 -5.94
C VAL A 231 -5.22 16.55 -4.94
N SER A 232 -6.08 17.49 -5.36
CA SER A 232 -6.59 18.57 -4.50
C SER A 232 -8.02 18.30 -4.07
N LEU A 233 -8.30 18.48 -2.78
CA LEU A 233 -9.61 18.28 -2.15
C LEU A 233 -10.22 19.65 -1.79
N SER A 234 -11.48 19.91 -2.16
CA SER A 234 -12.15 21.20 -1.92
C SER A 234 -13.46 21.11 -1.12
N PRO A 235 -13.90 22.18 -0.41
CA PRO A 235 -15.05 22.12 0.50
C PRO A 235 -16.42 21.98 -0.16
N ASN A 236 -16.59 22.43 -1.40
CA ASN A 236 -17.67 21.91 -2.26
C ASN A 236 -17.19 20.54 -2.71
N PRO A 237 -17.56 19.46 -2.01
CA PRO A 237 -16.76 18.25 -1.94
C PRO A 237 -16.38 17.80 -3.34
N SER A 238 -15.11 18.01 -3.69
CA SER A 238 -14.60 17.73 -5.03
C SER A 238 -13.12 17.37 -4.96
N LEU A 239 -12.70 16.59 -5.94
CA LEU A 239 -11.35 16.07 -6.09
C LEU A 239 -10.85 16.50 -7.46
N THR A 240 -9.70 17.16 -7.51
CA THR A 240 -9.02 17.54 -8.76
C THR A 240 -7.74 16.73 -8.89
N PHE A 241 -7.71 15.81 -9.85
CA PHE A 241 -6.53 15.02 -10.19
C PHE A 241 -5.70 15.78 -11.22
N ARG A 242 -4.38 15.85 -11.02
CA ARG A 242 -3.42 16.39 -11.98
C ARG A 242 -2.26 15.42 -12.12
N THR A 243 -2.01 14.91 -13.31
CA THR A 243 -0.86 14.03 -13.61
C THR A 243 -0.02 14.61 -14.73
N ILE A 244 1.29 14.37 -14.70
CA ILE A 244 2.23 14.90 -15.70
C ILE A 244 2.46 13.97 -16.87
N GLY A 245 1.72 12.88 -17.02
CA GLY A 245 1.92 11.96 -18.14
C GLY A 245 0.90 10.83 -18.16
N GLY A 246 1.08 9.91 -19.10
CA GLY A 246 0.20 8.76 -19.27
C GLY A 246 -1.19 9.16 -19.78
N ILE A 247 -2.21 8.45 -19.29
CA ILE A 247 -3.62 8.66 -19.62
C ILE A 247 -4.47 8.80 -18.35
N LEU A 248 -5.72 9.25 -18.51
CA LEU A 248 -6.72 9.27 -17.45
C LEU A 248 -7.54 7.97 -17.48
N ASP A 249 -7.02 6.91 -16.88
CA ASP A 249 -7.68 5.60 -16.78
C ASP A 249 -8.34 5.44 -15.41
N PHE A 250 -9.67 5.46 -15.35
CA PHE A 250 -10.44 5.46 -14.10
C PHE A 250 -11.27 4.19 -13.93
N TYR A 251 -11.16 3.59 -12.74
CA TYR A 251 -12.03 2.50 -12.29
C TYR A 251 -12.94 2.99 -11.17
N VAL A 252 -14.21 2.59 -11.20
CA VAL A 252 -15.21 2.93 -10.16
C VAL A 252 -15.78 1.65 -9.57
N PHE A 253 -15.74 1.54 -8.24
CA PHE A 253 -16.20 0.40 -7.46
C PHE A 253 -17.38 0.82 -6.60
N LEU A 254 -18.55 0.20 -6.74
CA LEU A 254 -19.83 0.74 -6.25
C LEU A 254 -20.27 0.21 -4.88
N GLY A 255 -19.53 -0.70 -4.25
CA GLY A 255 -19.88 -1.21 -2.93
C GLY A 255 -21.04 -2.22 -2.96
N PRO A 256 -22.03 -2.15 -2.04
CA PRO A 256 -22.48 -0.92 -1.38
C PRO A 256 -21.79 -0.61 -0.05
N THR A 257 -21.19 -1.58 0.63
CA THR A 257 -20.48 -1.29 1.91
C THR A 257 -19.03 -0.89 1.66
N PRO A 258 -18.37 -0.17 2.60
CA PRO A 258 -16.93 0.10 2.53
C PRO A 258 -16.09 -1.16 2.31
N GLU A 259 -16.46 -2.28 2.95
CA GLU A 259 -15.77 -3.56 2.77
C GLU A 259 -15.96 -4.11 1.35
N ASN A 260 -17.17 -4.03 0.78
CA ASN A 260 -17.39 -4.49 -0.59
C ASN A 260 -16.62 -3.65 -1.62
N VAL A 261 -16.44 -2.35 -1.37
CA VAL A 261 -15.59 -1.50 -2.22
C VAL A 261 -14.15 -2.02 -2.23
N VAL A 262 -13.58 -2.37 -1.07
CA VAL A 262 -12.22 -2.96 -0.99
C VAL A 262 -12.16 -4.32 -1.69
N GLN A 263 -13.19 -5.17 -1.51
CA GLN A 263 -13.26 -6.48 -2.17
C GLN A 263 -13.30 -6.35 -3.70
N GLN A 264 -14.09 -5.42 -4.24
CA GLN A 264 -14.17 -5.13 -5.68
C GLN A 264 -12.85 -4.55 -6.21
N TYR A 265 -12.25 -3.63 -5.46
CA TYR A 265 -10.95 -3.05 -5.80
C TYR A 265 -9.87 -4.13 -5.87
N THR A 266 -9.73 -4.96 -4.83
CA THR A 266 -8.73 -6.02 -4.77
C THR A 266 -9.00 -7.18 -5.73
N GLU A 267 -10.26 -7.42 -6.11
CA GLU A 267 -10.58 -8.33 -7.22
C GLU A 267 -9.99 -7.83 -8.54
N ALA A 268 -10.12 -6.52 -8.81
CA ALA A 268 -9.56 -5.90 -10.01
C ALA A 268 -8.02 -5.88 -10.00
N ILE A 269 -7.39 -5.38 -8.94
CA ILE A 269 -5.94 -5.16 -8.90
C ILE A 269 -5.13 -6.40 -8.50
N GLY A 270 -5.82 -7.50 -8.17
CA GLY A 270 -5.23 -8.73 -7.68
C GLY A 270 -5.32 -8.84 -6.15
N ARG A 271 -5.89 -9.94 -5.67
CA ARG A 271 -6.08 -10.19 -4.25
C ARG A 271 -4.73 -10.37 -3.54
N PRO A 272 -4.62 -9.97 -2.25
CA PRO A 272 -3.41 -10.13 -1.47
C PRO A 272 -2.91 -11.58 -1.45
N HIS A 273 -1.61 -11.79 -1.41
CA HIS A 273 -1.06 -13.13 -1.21
C HIS A 273 -1.41 -13.68 0.19
N MET A 274 -1.50 -15.01 0.29
CA MET A 274 -1.62 -15.66 1.59
C MET A 274 -0.24 -15.75 2.25
N PRO A 275 -0.01 -15.11 3.42
CA PRO A 275 1.28 -15.18 4.09
C PRO A 275 1.56 -16.58 4.62
N ALA A 276 2.84 -16.91 4.80
CA ALA A 276 3.24 -18.06 5.61
C ALA A 276 2.88 -17.81 7.08
N TYR A 277 2.40 -18.82 7.81
CA TYR A 277 1.94 -18.66 9.19
C TYR A 277 3.03 -18.12 10.11
N TRP A 278 4.29 -18.54 9.92
CA TRP A 278 5.44 -18.07 10.71
C TRP A 278 5.69 -16.57 10.57
N SER A 279 5.36 -16.00 9.40
CA SER A 279 5.49 -14.57 9.16
C SER A 279 4.46 -13.74 9.93
N LEU A 280 3.44 -14.36 10.53
CA LEU A 280 2.54 -13.65 11.47
C LEU A 280 3.12 -13.60 12.89
N GLY A 281 4.23 -14.29 13.15
CA GLY A 281 4.97 -14.17 14.39
C GLY A 281 5.49 -12.75 14.63
N PHE A 282 6.21 -12.59 15.73
CA PHE A 282 6.92 -11.33 15.98
C PHE A 282 8.26 -11.34 15.24
N HIS A 283 8.67 -10.20 14.70
CA HIS A 283 9.92 -9.98 14.00
C HIS A 283 10.82 -9.01 14.80
N LEU A 284 12.13 -9.23 14.80
CA LEU A 284 13.10 -8.37 15.45
C LEU A 284 14.19 -8.06 14.44
N SER A 285 14.54 -6.79 14.41
CA SER A 285 15.48 -6.22 13.47
C SER A 285 16.17 -5.03 14.11
N ARG A 286 17.28 -4.61 13.51
CA ARG A 286 17.85 -3.28 13.67
C ARG A 286 18.87 -3.04 12.57
N TRP A 287 19.08 -1.77 12.26
CA TRP A 287 20.25 -1.34 11.54
C TRP A 287 21.45 -1.33 12.49
N GLY A 288 22.49 -2.12 12.19
CA GLY A 288 23.74 -2.12 12.95
C GLY A 288 23.70 -2.98 14.21
N TYR A 289 23.51 -4.30 14.06
CA TYR A 289 23.98 -5.25 15.08
C TYR A 289 25.51 -5.19 15.18
N GLY A 290 26.19 -5.00 14.04
CA GLY A 290 27.62 -4.78 13.90
C GLY A 290 28.49 -6.03 14.02
N SER A 291 27.95 -7.14 14.53
CA SER A 291 28.63 -8.45 14.58
C SER A 291 27.66 -9.56 14.95
N ILE A 292 28.03 -10.79 14.62
CA ILE A 292 27.29 -12.00 15.00
C ILE A 292 27.19 -12.19 16.53
N ASP A 293 28.15 -11.69 17.31
CA ASP A 293 28.12 -11.80 18.77
C ASP A 293 27.00 -10.96 19.39
N VAL A 294 26.75 -9.77 18.85
CA VAL A 294 25.65 -8.90 19.29
C VAL A 294 24.31 -9.49 18.85
N LEU A 295 24.25 -10.07 17.65
CA LEU A 295 23.09 -10.80 17.16
C LEU A 295 22.74 -11.97 18.10
N LYS A 296 23.70 -12.86 18.39
CA LYS A 296 23.55 -14.00 19.30
C LYS A 296 23.06 -13.58 20.68
N LYS A 297 23.72 -12.59 21.30
CA LYS A 297 23.31 -12.05 22.60
C LYS A 297 21.89 -11.47 22.58
N THR A 298 21.46 -10.92 21.44
CA THR A 298 20.10 -10.40 21.29
C THR A 298 19.09 -11.54 21.30
N VAL A 299 19.32 -12.59 20.51
CA VAL A 299 18.46 -13.79 20.47
C VAL A 299 18.44 -14.48 21.85
N ASP A 300 19.60 -14.69 22.47
CA ASP A 300 19.71 -15.31 23.80
C ASP A 300 18.89 -14.55 24.84
N ARG A 301 18.85 -13.21 24.77
CA ARG A 301 18.04 -12.40 25.69
C ARG A 301 16.54 -12.55 25.43
N MET A 302 16.11 -12.70 24.18
CA MET A 302 14.69 -12.98 23.86
C MET A 302 14.27 -14.32 24.46
N HIS A 303 15.13 -15.34 24.33
CA HIS A 303 14.93 -16.66 24.93
C HIS A 303 14.92 -16.60 26.47
N TYR A 304 15.85 -15.85 27.07
CA TYR A 304 15.95 -15.70 28.53
C TYR A 304 14.66 -15.09 29.15
N TYR A 305 14.00 -14.18 28.43
CA TYR A 305 12.75 -13.56 28.89
C TYR A 305 11.48 -14.23 28.36
N ASP A 306 11.60 -15.38 27.68
CA ASP A 306 10.48 -16.12 27.10
C ASP A 306 9.59 -15.23 26.21
N ILE A 307 10.21 -14.34 25.41
CA ILE A 307 9.48 -13.46 24.50
C ILE A 307 9.21 -14.23 23.21
N PRO A 308 7.93 -14.44 22.82
CA PRO A 308 7.59 -15.05 21.54
C PRO A 308 8.13 -14.26 20.36
N TYR A 309 8.92 -14.91 19.52
CA TYR A 309 9.67 -14.29 18.45
C TYR A 309 10.10 -15.31 17.38
N ASP A 310 9.64 -15.12 16.13
CA ASP A 310 9.83 -16.09 15.04
C ASP A 310 10.95 -15.73 14.07
N VAL A 311 11.22 -14.43 13.83
CA VAL A 311 11.92 -14.01 12.61
C VAL A 311 13.04 -13.00 12.82
N GLN A 312 14.28 -13.46 12.62
CA GLN A 312 15.48 -12.63 12.64
C GLN A 312 15.78 -11.98 11.32
N HIS A 313 15.64 -10.66 11.29
CA HIS A 313 16.07 -9.84 10.16
C HIS A 313 17.56 -9.53 10.28
N LEU A 314 18.26 -9.55 9.15
CA LEU A 314 19.62 -9.03 9.01
C LEU A 314 19.58 -7.83 8.05
N ASP A 315 19.97 -6.67 8.57
CA ASP A 315 20.13 -5.42 7.82
C ASP A 315 21.53 -5.36 7.17
N ILE A 316 21.85 -4.31 6.41
CA ILE A 316 23.03 -4.18 5.54
C ILE A 316 24.39 -4.39 6.24
N ASP A 317 24.44 -4.43 7.58
CA ASP A 317 25.65 -4.72 8.32
C ASP A 317 26.08 -6.19 8.26
N TYR A 318 25.20 -7.12 7.84
CA TYR A 318 25.63 -8.50 7.56
C TYR A 318 26.48 -8.60 6.29
N MET A 319 26.28 -7.70 5.32
CA MET A 319 26.91 -7.72 4.01
C MET A 319 28.38 -7.34 4.09
N GLU A 320 29.21 -7.90 3.21
CA GLU A 320 30.60 -7.43 3.07
C GLU A 320 30.58 -6.02 2.46
N ARG A 321 30.98 -5.01 3.24
CA ARG A 321 31.01 -3.59 2.79
C ARG A 321 29.69 -3.12 2.15
N ARG A 322 28.53 -3.67 2.57
CA ARG A 322 27.19 -3.35 2.02
C ARG A 322 27.03 -3.74 0.56
N LEU A 323 27.72 -4.79 0.12
CA LEU A 323 27.56 -5.40 -1.19
C LEU A 323 26.46 -6.45 -1.13
N ASP A 324 25.43 -6.30 -1.95
CA ASP A 324 24.38 -7.29 -2.12
C ASP A 324 24.94 -8.67 -2.47
N PHE A 325 24.27 -9.73 -2.02
CA PHE A 325 24.66 -11.13 -2.23
C PHE A 325 26.01 -11.54 -1.62
N THR A 326 26.48 -10.80 -0.60
CA THR A 326 27.70 -11.14 0.16
C THR A 326 27.41 -11.20 1.66
N TYR A 327 28.37 -11.68 2.46
CA TYR A 327 28.34 -11.45 3.90
C TYR A 327 29.75 -11.26 4.46
N ASP A 328 29.87 -10.42 5.49
CA ASP A 328 31.14 -10.07 6.14
C ASP A 328 31.75 -11.29 6.85
N LYS A 329 32.84 -11.80 6.28
CA LYS A 329 33.54 -13.00 6.78
C LYS A 329 34.32 -12.77 8.08
N VAL A 330 34.42 -11.52 8.55
CA VAL A 330 35.12 -11.12 9.79
C VAL A 330 34.11 -10.89 10.91
N ASN A 331 33.22 -9.91 10.77
CA ASN A 331 32.27 -9.56 11.84
C ASN A 331 31.10 -10.55 11.95
N TYR A 332 30.82 -11.28 10.86
CA TYR A 332 29.78 -12.29 10.76
C TYR A 332 30.35 -13.69 10.46
N ALA A 333 31.59 -13.95 10.90
CA ALA A 333 32.18 -15.29 10.85
C ALA A 333 31.28 -16.32 11.56
N GLY A 334 30.87 -17.37 10.84
CA GLY A 334 29.97 -18.40 11.37
C GLY A 334 28.46 -18.10 11.22
N LEU A 335 28.09 -17.08 10.45
CA LEU A 335 26.68 -16.72 10.20
C LEU A 335 25.88 -17.84 9.50
N PRO A 336 26.38 -18.52 8.45
CA PRO A 336 25.65 -19.63 7.83
C PRO A 336 25.27 -20.73 8.83
N GLU A 337 26.20 -21.12 9.69
CA GLU A 337 25.99 -22.16 10.71
C GLU A 337 24.98 -21.71 11.77
N TYR A 338 25.02 -20.42 12.14
CA TYR A 338 24.08 -19.87 13.11
C TYR A 338 22.65 -19.77 12.55
N ILE A 339 22.48 -19.39 11.29
CA ILE A 339 21.18 -19.43 10.61
C ILE A 339 20.60 -20.85 10.64
N GLN A 340 21.41 -21.86 10.31
CA GLN A 340 20.97 -23.26 10.38
C GLN A 340 20.61 -23.70 11.80
N GLN A 341 21.29 -23.17 12.83
CA GLN A 341 20.93 -23.41 14.22
C GLN A 341 19.54 -22.82 14.55
N LEU A 342 19.31 -21.54 14.23
CA LEU A 342 18.03 -20.87 14.48
C LEU A 342 16.87 -21.60 13.77
N LYS A 343 17.09 -22.07 12.54
CA LYS A 343 16.12 -22.89 11.81
C LYS A 343 15.75 -24.18 12.52
N LYS A 344 16.74 -24.90 13.07
CA LYS A 344 16.48 -26.13 13.87
C LYS A 344 15.69 -25.83 15.14
N GLU A 345 15.79 -24.62 15.68
CA GLU A 345 15.03 -24.15 16.83
C GLU A 345 13.61 -23.67 16.46
N GLY A 346 13.29 -23.66 15.17
CA GLY A 346 11.98 -23.29 14.61
C GLY A 346 11.81 -21.80 14.34
N MET A 347 12.92 -21.05 14.21
CA MET A 347 12.97 -19.65 13.82
C MET A 347 13.30 -19.49 12.33
N HIS A 348 13.04 -18.31 11.79
CA HIS A 348 13.22 -17.96 10.38
C HIS A 348 14.13 -16.75 10.24
N ASN A 349 14.82 -16.61 9.10
CA ASN A 349 15.76 -15.52 8.85
C ASN A 349 15.38 -14.75 7.59
N VAL A 350 15.33 -13.43 7.68
CA VAL A 350 14.99 -12.54 6.56
C VAL A 350 16.19 -11.65 6.27
N MET A 351 16.57 -11.56 4.99
CA MET A 351 17.73 -10.77 4.56
C MET A 351 17.26 -9.52 3.83
N ILE A 352 17.84 -8.36 4.18
CA ILE A 352 17.71 -7.17 3.33
C ILE A 352 18.50 -7.38 2.03
N LEU A 353 17.96 -6.90 0.90
CA LEU A 353 18.63 -6.74 -0.39
C LEU A 353 18.23 -5.40 -1.00
N ASP A 354 19.18 -4.72 -1.63
CA ASP A 354 19.03 -3.37 -2.15
C ASP A 354 19.06 -3.34 -3.71
N PRO A 355 18.36 -2.41 -4.37
CA PRO A 355 18.25 -2.35 -5.82
C PRO A 355 19.39 -1.55 -6.46
N PHE A 356 20.60 -1.63 -5.92
CA PHE A 356 21.77 -1.00 -6.49
C PHE A 356 23.00 -1.89 -6.33
N ILE A 357 23.83 -1.87 -7.36
CA ILE A 357 25.02 -2.71 -7.46
C ILE A 357 26.19 -1.76 -7.68
N THR A 358 27.25 -1.86 -6.86
CA THR A 358 28.46 -1.06 -7.13
C THR A 358 29.10 -1.51 -8.43
N LYS A 359 29.57 -0.54 -9.21
CA LYS A 359 30.28 -0.78 -10.48
C LYS A 359 31.80 -0.68 -10.37
N ASP A 360 32.31 -0.36 -9.19
CA ASP A 360 33.71 0.02 -8.98
C ASP A 360 34.56 -1.11 -8.35
N GLU A 361 34.03 -2.32 -8.26
CA GLU A 361 34.80 -3.50 -7.85
C GLU A 361 35.72 -3.97 -8.98
N GLU A 362 36.80 -4.66 -8.63
CA GLU A 362 37.74 -5.18 -9.63
C GLU A 362 37.03 -6.23 -10.52
N PRO A 363 37.27 -6.24 -11.84
CA PRO A 363 36.62 -7.19 -12.74
C PRO A 363 36.81 -8.64 -12.30
N GLY A 364 35.71 -9.39 -12.20
CA GLY A 364 35.72 -10.79 -11.77
C GLY A 364 35.72 -10.99 -10.26
N THR A 365 35.66 -9.94 -9.44
CA THR A 365 35.56 -10.06 -7.98
C THR A 365 34.15 -9.85 -7.44
N TYR A 366 33.24 -9.27 -8.23
CA TYR A 366 31.87 -8.99 -7.80
C TYR A 366 30.85 -9.44 -8.85
N ARG A 367 30.51 -10.74 -8.74
CA ARG A 367 29.63 -11.45 -9.67
C ARG A 367 28.29 -10.77 -9.97
N PRO A 368 27.57 -10.17 -9.00
CA PRO A 368 26.32 -9.45 -9.30
C PRO A 368 26.50 -8.34 -10.34
N TYR A 369 27.60 -7.60 -10.28
CA TYR A 369 27.93 -6.58 -11.28
C TYR A 369 28.39 -7.21 -12.59
N ASP A 370 29.36 -8.12 -12.55
CA ASP A 370 29.94 -8.73 -13.76
C ASP A 370 28.86 -9.40 -14.65
N LEU A 371 27.95 -10.16 -14.02
CA LEU A 371 26.85 -10.82 -14.74
C LEU A 371 25.78 -9.82 -15.19
N GLY A 372 25.48 -8.80 -14.38
CA GLY A 372 24.50 -7.78 -14.75
C GLY A 372 24.96 -6.97 -15.97
N GLU A 373 26.25 -6.67 -16.05
CA GLU A 373 26.89 -6.04 -17.21
C GLU A 373 26.84 -6.95 -18.44
N GLU A 374 27.18 -8.23 -18.30
CA GLU A 374 27.08 -9.23 -19.38
C GLU A 374 25.64 -9.33 -19.95
N MET A 375 24.64 -9.29 -19.07
CA MET A 375 23.24 -9.47 -19.44
C MET A 375 22.56 -8.16 -19.91
N GLY A 376 23.15 -7.00 -19.61
CA GLY A 376 22.61 -5.67 -19.91
C GLY A 376 21.35 -5.35 -19.12
N VAL A 377 21.41 -5.49 -17.79
CA VAL A 377 20.22 -5.41 -16.89
C VAL A 377 19.99 -4.02 -16.28
N TRP A 378 20.83 -3.04 -16.58
CA TRP A 378 20.78 -1.74 -15.92
C TRP A 378 19.75 -0.78 -16.53
N VAL A 379 19.22 0.12 -15.70
CA VAL A 379 18.61 1.37 -16.17
C VAL A 379 19.71 2.18 -16.86
N ASN A 380 19.42 2.70 -18.05
CA ASN A 380 20.37 3.47 -18.85
C ASN A 380 20.11 4.97 -18.78
N ASN A 381 21.13 5.76 -19.12
CA ASN A 381 21.01 7.18 -19.39
C ASN A 381 20.08 7.44 -20.59
N SER A 382 19.84 8.72 -20.90
CA SER A 382 18.97 9.13 -22.00
C SER A 382 19.44 8.67 -23.40
N ASP A 383 20.71 8.25 -23.54
CA ASP A 383 21.23 7.61 -24.76
C ASP A 383 20.73 6.17 -24.98
N GLY A 384 20.11 5.58 -23.96
CA GLY A 384 19.54 4.23 -24.00
C GLY A 384 20.56 3.09 -23.93
N VAL A 385 21.86 3.38 -23.81
CA VAL A 385 22.92 2.36 -23.87
C VAL A 385 23.92 2.44 -22.73
N THR A 386 24.19 3.63 -22.18
CA THR A 386 25.15 3.80 -21.08
C THR A 386 24.41 3.65 -19.76
N PRO A 387 24.84 2.79 -18.82
CA PRO A 387 24.19 2.65 -17.52
C PRO A 387 24.06 3.97 -16.75
N ALA A 388 22.91 4.19 -16.12
CA ALA A 388 22.69 5.30 -15.21
C ALA A 388 23.46 5.06 -13.90
N VAL A 389 24.27 6.04 -13.50
CA VAL A 389 25.20 5.92 -12.37
C VAL A 389 24.84 6.86 -11.23
N GLY A 390 24.55 6.32 -10.05
CA GLY A 390 24.22 7.06 -8.83
C GLY A 390 25.15 6.77 -7.65
N LYS A 391 24.69 7.10 -6.44
CA LYS A 391 25.35 6.76 -5.17
C LYS A 391 24.38 6.10 -4.20
N ALA A 392 24.86 5.10 -3.49
CA ALA A 392 24.09 4.35 -2.51
C ALA A 392 24.98 3.84 -1.36
N TRP A 393 24.54 2.79 -0.67
CA TRP A 393 25.23 2.18 0.47
C TRP A 393 26.63 1.59 0.21
N PRO A 394 26.86 0.80 -0.86
CA PRO A 394 28.16 0.22 -1.12
C PRO A 394 29.22 1.28 -1.47
N PRO A 395 30.52 0.95 -1.33
CA PRO A 395 31.58 1.86 -1.75
C PRO A 395 31.55 2.08 -3.27
N GLY A 396 32.05 3.23 -3.70
CA GLY A 396 32.07 3.59 -5.12
C GLY A 396 30.72 4.08 -5.62
N ASP A 397 30.60 4.12 -6.94
CA ASP A 397 29.40 4.45 -7.71
C ASP A 397 28.51 3.22 -7.90
N SER A 398 27.21 3.45 -8.02
CA SER A 398 26.23 2.37 -8.17
C SER A 398 25.45 2.47 -9.47
N VAL A 399 25.14 1.31 -10.05
CA VAL A 399 24.16 1.11 -11.14
C VAL A 399 22.88 0.49 -10.58
N PHE A 400 21.77 0.66 -11.30
CA PHE A 400 20.43 0.28 -10.85
C PHE A 400 19.83 -0.76 -11.80
N PRO A 401 19.44 -1.95 -11.33
CA PRO A 401 18.77 -2.94 -12.17
C PRO A 401 17.42 -2.41 -12.66
N ASP A 402 17.11 -2.65 -13.92
CA ASP A 402 15.81 -2.38 -14.52
C ASP A 402 14.91 -3.61 -14.40
N TYR A 403 14.16 -3.72 -13.31
CA TYR A 403 13.27 -4.87 -13.06
C TYR A 403 12.09 -4.96 -14.04
N THR A 404 11.90 -3.98 -14.92
CA THR A 404 10.92 -4.05 -16.01
C THR A 404 11.43 -4.87 -17.20
N ASN A 405 12.74 -5.09 -17.28
CA ASN A 405 13.39 -5.94 -18.27
C ASN A 405 13.32 -7.43 -17.84
N PRO A 406 12.78 -8.33 -18.69
CA PRO A 406 12.75 -9.77 -18.39
C PRO A 406 14.13 -10.38 -18.10
N ARG A 407 15.22 -9.87 -18.71
CA ARG A 407 16.58 -10.35 -18.40
C ARG A 407 17.03 -10.00 -17.00
N THR A 408 16.59 -8.86 -16.47
CA THR A 408 16.87 -8.49 -15.07
C THR A 408 16.18 -9.46 -14.11
N VAL A 409 14.98 -9.95 -14.47
CA VAL A 409 14.29 -10.98 -13.68
C VAL A 409 15.08 -12.28 -13.66
N GLU A 410 15.66 -12.70 -14.79
CA GLU A 410 16.54 -13.87 -14.86
C GLU A 410 17.81 -13.68 -14.01
N TRP A 411 18.49 -12.54 -14.16
CA TRP A 411 19.67 -12.18 -13.38
C TRP A 411 19.36 -12.18 -11.87
N TRP A 412 18.29 -11.50 -11.47
CA TRP A 412 17.87 -11.39 -10.07
C TRP A 412 17.55 -12.77 -9.48
N THR A 413 16.82 -13.59 -10.25
CA THR A 413 16.48 -14.96 -9.87
C THR A 413 17.76 -15.77 -9.62
N GLN A 414 18.72 -15.68 -10.54
CA GLN A 414 20.00 -16.39 -10.41
C GLN A 414 20.79 -15.92 -9.18
N MET A 415 20.92 -14.61 -8.95
CA MET A 415 21.66 -14.07 -7.80
C MET A 415 21.02 -14.46 -6.46
N CYS A 416 19.68 -14.39 -6.35
CA CYS A 416 18.98 -14.83 -5.15
C CYS A 416 19.15 -16.34 -4.88
N LEU A 417 19.04 -17.20 -5.90
CA LEU A 417 19.22 -18.65 -5.75
C LEU A 417 20.66 -19.02 -5.38
N GLU A 418 21.65 -18.38 -5.99
CA GLU A 418 23.06 -18.59 -5.61
C GLU A 418 23.33 -18.10 -4.19
N PHE A 419 22.73 -16.98 -3.78
CA PHE A 419 22.88 -16.47 -2.43
C PHE A 419 22.17 -17.32 -1.37
N LYS A 420 21.08 -17.99 -1.73
CA LYS A 420 20.41 -18.98 -0.89
C LYS A 420 21.34 -20.14 -0.50
N ASP A 421 22.26 -20.53 -1.39
CA ASP A 421 23.28 -21.56 -1.09
C ASP A 421 24.38 -21.03 -0.14
N VAL A 422 24.55 -19.72 -0.05
CA VAL A 422 25.50 -19.06 0.86
C VAL A 422 24.89 -18.84 2.24
N LEU A 423 23.73 -18.18 2.29
CA LEU A 423 22.92 -17.98 3.49
C LEU A 423 21.54 -18.58 3.25
N ASP A 424 21.23 -19.64 4.00
CA ASP A 424 19.95 -20.34 3.90
C ASP A 424 18.79 -19.48 4.48
N TYR A 425 18.40 -18.41 3.80
CA TYR A 425 17.36 -17.45 4.22
C TYR A 425 15.94 -17.99 4.00
N ASP A 426 14.94 -17.45 4.70
CA ASP A 426 13.52 -17.85 4.59
C ASP A 426 12.64 -16.80 3.91
N GLY A 427 13.11 -15.55 3.85
CA GLY A 427 12.41 -14.45 3.21
C GLY A 427 13.34 -13.32 2.83
N ILE A 428 12.84 -12.41 1.99
CA ILE A 428 13.61 -11.29 1.46
C ILE A 428 12.93 -9.98 1.84
N TRP A 429 13.70 -9.04 2.34
CA TRP A 429 13.30 -7.66 2.54
C TRP A 429 13.96 -6.82 1.44
N ILE A 430 13.18 -6.25 0.53
CA ILE A 430 13.67 -5.35 -0.51
C ILE A 430 13.46 -3.90 -0.09
N ASP A 431 14.56 -3.19 0.12
CA ASP A 431 14.55 -1.80 0.58
C ASP A 431 15.05 -0.85 -0.52
N MET A 432 14.98 0.46 -0.27
CA MET A 432 15.58 1.49 -1.14
C MET A 432 15.05 1.52 -2.59
N ASN A 433 13.88 0.94 -2.83
CA ASN A 433 13.37 0.60 -4.16
C ASN A 433 12.32 1.57 -4.70
N GLU A 434 12.39 2.85 -4.33
CA GLU A 434 11.62 3.91 -4.98
C GLU A 434 11.97 4.18 -6.46
N PRO A 435 13.22 4.10 -6.97
CA PRO A 435 14.51 3.78 -6.35
C PRO A 435 15.19 4.98 -5.67
N SER A 436 15.75 4.75 -4.49
CA SER A 436 16.51 5.75 -3.75
C SER A 436 17.90 5.95 -4.34
N ASN A 437 18.32 7.20 -4.42
CA ASN A 437 19.67 7.59 -4.81
C ASN A 437 20.15 8.71 -3.87
N PHE A 438 21.38 8.61 -3.37
CA PHE A 438 21.97 9.64 -2.50
C PHE A 438 22.35 10.92 -3.25
N LEU A 439 22.28 10.89 -4.59
CA LEU A 439 22.39 12.05 -5.46
C LEU A 439 21.01 12.58 -5.91
N ARG A 440 21.02 13.76 -6.51
CA ARG A 440 19.93 14.24 -7.35
C ARG A 440 20.22 13.85 -8.80
N GLY A 441 19.44 12.92 -9.36
CA GLY A 441 19.65 12.40 -10.71
C GLY A 441 20.73 11.34 -10.75
N GLN A 442 21.64 11.44 -11.72
CA GLN A 442 22.77 10.53 -11.90
C GLN A 442 24.01 11.32 -12.32
N TYR A 443 25.18 10.69 -12.46
CA TYR A 443 26.37 11.36 -13.01
C TYR A 443 26.26 11.54 -14.53
N PRO A 444 26.67 12.71 -15.08
CA PRO A 444 27.17 13.91 -14.39
C PRO A 444 26.07 14.85 -13.86
N GLY A 445 24.81 14.58 -14.19
CA GLY A 445 23.62 15.31 -13.76
C GLY A 445 22.45 14.99 -14.71
N CYS A 446 21.30 15.62 -14.51
CA CYS A 446 20.20 15.54 -15.46
C CYS A 446 20.27 16.64 -16.52
N ALA A 447 20.00 16.30 -17.77
CA ALA A 447 19.94 17.28 -18.85
C ALA A 447 18.76 18.25 -18.65
N VAL A 448 18.91 19.49 -19.13
CA VAL A 448 17.83 20.48 -19.10
C VAL A 448 16.90 20.23 -20.29
N ASN A 449 15.77 19.58 -20.03
CA ASN A 449 14.71 19.30 -20.99
C ASN A 449 13.33 19.21 -20.29
N ASP A 450 12.25 19.13 -21.08
CA ASP A 450 10.86 19.07 -20.59
C ASP A 450 10.50 17.77 -19.84
N ILE A 451 11.35 16.74 -19.88
CA ILE A 451 11.13 15.47 -19.16
C ILE A 451 11.71 15.58 -17.75
N ASN A 452 12.96 16.05 -17.64
CA ASN A 452 13.62 16.29 -16.35
C ASN A 452 13.06 17.51 -15.62
N ASN A 453 12.55 18.49 -16.36
CA ASN A 453 12.00 19.75 -15.85
C ASN A 453 10.67 20.06 -16.56
N PRO A 454 9.60 19.30 -16.29
CA PRO A 454 8.33 19.50 -16.96
C PRO A 454 7.71 20.86 -16.61
N PRO A 455 6.85 21.40 -17.51
CA PRO A 455 6.20 22.71 -17.29
C PRO A 455 5.29 22.75 -16.05
N TYR A 456 4.79 21.60 -15.60
CA TYR A 456 4.12 21.43 -14.32
C TYR A 456 4.85 20.38 -13.49
N VAL A 457 5.15 20.70 -12.23
CA VAL A 457 5.64 19.73 -11.24
C VAL A 457 4.59 19.61 -10.14
N PRO A 458 4.04 18.42 -9.87
CA PRO A 458 3.04 18.20 -8.84
C PRO A 458 3.54 18.62 -7.45
N SER A 459 2.63 18.60 -6.47
CA SER A 459 2.91 18.98 -5.08
C SER A 459 3.72 17.94 -4.30
N ILE A 460 4.83 17.50 -4.89
CA ILE A 460 5.83 16.61 -4.30
C ILE A 460 6.91 17.43 -3.55
N SER A 461 7.58 16.78 -2.60
CA SER A 461 8.75 17.29 -1.87
C SER A 461 9.80 17.84 -2.84
N ASP A 462 10.39 18.98 -2.47
CA ASP A 462 11.45 19.69 -3.21
C ASP A 462 11.09 20.17 -4.62
N ARG A 463 9.87 19.91 -5.12
CA ARG A 463 9.42 20.27 -6.48
C ARG A 463 10.42 19.84 -7.57
N SER A 464 11.01 18.65 -7.43
CA SER A 464 11.98 18.11 -8.39
C SER A 464 11.81 16.59 -8.54
N LEU A 465 11.57 16.13 -9.78
CA LEU A 465 11.42 14.71 -10.08
C LEU A 465 12.70 13.91 -9.85
N ALA A 466 13.88 14.47 -10.14
CA ALA A 466 15.16 13.79 -9.96
C ALA A 466 15.69 13.79 -8.51
N GLN A 467 14.94 14.34 -7.55
CA GLN A 467 15.46 14.51 -6.19
C GLN A 467 15.43 13.17 -5.44
N LYS A 468 16.61 12.74 -4.98
CA LYS A 468 16.86 11.42 -4.37
C LYS A 468 16.47 10.22 -5.24
N THR A 469 16.55 10.36 -6.56
CA THR A 469 16.31 9.27 -7.51
C THR A 469 17.04 9.55 -8.83
N LEU A 470 16.86 8.70 -9.84
CA LEU A 470 17.48 8.83 -11.16
C LEU A 470 16.88 9.98 -11.98
N CYS A 471 17.54 10.35 -13.09
CA CYS A 471 16.98 11.35 -13.99
C CYS A 471 15.69 10.82 -14.66
N PRO A 472 14.63 11.63 -14.75
CA PRO A 472 13.39 11.22 -15.41
C PRO A 472 13.56 10.78 -16.87
N ASP A 473 14.52 11.34 -17.61
CA ASP A 473 14.80 10.94 -19.01
C ASP A 473 15.68 9.68 -19.15
N SER A 474 16.05 9.04 -18.04
CA SER A 474 16.68 7.71 -18.05
C SER A 474 15.78 6.67 -18.69
N LYS A 475 16.38 5.67 -19.34
CA LYS A 475 15.68 4.65 -20.12
C LYS A 475 15.60 3.33 -19.37
N THR A 476 14.38 2.81 -19.28
CA THR A 476 14.02 1.45 -18.84
C THR A 476 13.44 0.68 -20.02
N TYR A 477 13.28 -0.62 -19.88
CA TYR A 477 12.75 -1.53 -20.89
C TYR A 477 11.31 -1.17 -21.29
N LEU A 478 10.49 -0.72 -20.34
CA LEU A 478 9.11 -0.27 -20.62
C LEU A 478 9.00 1.19 -21.08
N GLY A 479 10.08 1.96 -21.05
CA GLY A 479 10.08 3.36 -21.47
C GLY A 479 10.94 4.26 -20.58
N GLU A 480 10.61 5.54 -20.53
CA GLU A 480 11.34 6.52 -19.71
C GLU A 480 11.02 6.38 -18.22
N HIS A 481 12.02 6.64 -17.38
CA HIS A 481 11.88 6.67 -15.93
C HIS A 481 10.82 7.67 -15.47
N TYR A 482 10.57 8.74 -16.24
CA TYR A 482 9.47 9.69 -16.07
C TYR A 482 8.10 9.01 -15.94
N ASN A 483 7.87 7.92 -16.67
CA ASN A 483 6.63 7.12 -16.64
C ASN A 483 6.74 5.92 -15.69
N THR A 484 7.93 5.32 -15.56
CA THR A 484 8.14 4.05 -14.86
C THR A 484 8.69 4.19 -13.44
N HIS A 485 9.02 5.40 -12.98
CA HIS A 485 9.61 5.65 -11.65
C HIS A 485 8.78 5.01 -10.52
N SER A 486 7.50 5.34 -10.42
CA SER A 486 6.61 4.79 -9.37
C SER A 486 6.32 3.30 -9.51
N LEU A 487 6.86 2.64 -10.55
CA LEU A 487 6.74 1.21 -10.79
C LEU A 487 8.02 0.45 -10.42
N PHE A 488 9.09 1.12 -9.96
CA PHE A 488 10.37 0.46 -9.69
C PHE A 488 10.24 -0.64 -8.62
N GLY A 489 9.81 -0.31 -7.41
CA GLY A 489 9.59 -1.30 -6.34
C GLY A 489 8.49 -2.31 -6.67
N TRP A 490 7.45 -1.87 -7.38
CA TRP A 490 6.40 -2.75 -7.90
C TRP A 490 6.96 -3.85 -8.83
N SER A 491 7.82 -3.45 -9.78
CA SER A 491 8.45 -4.36 -10.74
C SER A 491 9.50 -5.28 -10.11
N GLN A 492 10.12 -4.89 -8.99
CA GLN A 492 11.02 -5.75 -8.22
C GLN A 492 10.26 -6.79 -7.35
N THR A 493 9.08 -6.45 -6.85
CA THR A 493 8.36 -7.25 -5.85
C THR A 493 7.95 -8.62 -6.38
N ALA A 494 7.35 -8.69 -7.58
CA ALA A 494 6.88 -9.97 -8.14
C ALA A 494 8.02 -10.95 -8.48
N PRO A 495 9.11 -10.55 -9.16
CA PRO A 495 10.32 -11.38 -9.30
C PRO A 495 10.84 -11.90 -7.97
N THR A 496 10.93 -11.03 -6.95
CA THR A 496 11.41 -11.40 -5.62
C THR A 496 10.50 -12.44 -4.95
N PHE A 497 9.19 -12.30 -5.11
CA PHE A 497 8.21 -13.27 -4.60
C PHE A 497 8.41 -14.65 -5.25
N HIS A 498 8.53 -14.69 -6.57
CA HIS A 498 8.70 -15.95 -7.28
C HIS A 498 10.04 -16.63 -6.95
N VAL A 499 11.14 -15.89 -6.87
CA VAL A 499 12.43 -16.49 -6.49
C VAL A 499 12.44 -16.91 -5.03
N ALA A 500 11.79 -16.20 -4.11
CA ALA A 500 11.66 -16.65 -2.72
C ALA A 500 10.88 -17.98 -2.62
N GLN A 501 9.82 -18.15 -3.43
CA GLN A 501 9.12 -19.44 -3.54
C GLN A 501 10.02 -20.54 -4.11
N GLN A 502 10.77 -20.24 -5.18
CA GLN A 502 11.66 -21.19 -5.83
C GLN A 502 12.82 -21.62 -4.90
N ALA A 503 13.41 -20.67 -4.18
CA ALA A 503 14.53 -20.88 -3.27
C ALA A 503 14.15 -21.72 -2.05
N THR A 504 12.93 -21.55 -1.53
CA THR A 504 12.48 -22.20 -0.29
C THR A 504 11.61 -23.44 -0.55
N GLY A 505 10.96 -23.51 -1.70
CA GLY A 505 9.87 -24.47 -1.97
C GLY A 505 8.61 -24.21 -1.15
N LYS A 506 8.48 -23.02 -0.55
CA LYS A 506 7.43 -22.61 0.40
C LYS A 506 6.79 -21.28 -0.02
N ARG A 507 5.75 -20.85 0.70
CA ARG A 507 5.18 -19.51 0.50
C ARG A 507 6.27 -18.47 0.69
N ALA A 508 6.31 -17.50 -0.22
CA ALA A 508 7.28 -16.43 -0.12
C ALA A 508 6.93 -15.47 1.02
N PHE A 509 7.97 -14.98 1.67
CA PHE A 509 7.95 -13.74 2.43
C PHE A 509 8.74 -12.70 1.64
N VAL A 510 8.06 -11.64 1.22
CA VAL A 510 8.68 -10.45 0.62
C VAL A 510 8.15 -9.22 1.34
N LEU A 511 9.05 -8.39 1.84
CA LEU A 511 8.73 -7.10 2.44
C LEU A 511 9.31 -5.99 1.57
N SER A 512 8.47 -5.14 0.98
CA SER A 512 8.91 -4.05 0.09
C SER A 512 8.66 -2.67 0.70
N ARG A 513 9.58 -1.72 0.47
CA ARG A 513 9.36 -0.32 0.86
C ARG A 513 8.45 0.37 -0.15
N SER A 514 8.91 0.52 -1.39
CA SER A 514 8.11 1.16 -2.42
C SER A 514 7.04 0.20 -2.92
N THR A 515 5.84 0.74 -3.14
CA THR A 515 4.66 0.00 -3.59
C THR A 515 3.85 0.80 -4.60
N PHE A 516 3.23 0.10 -5.54
CA PHE A 516 2.18 0.64 -6.41
C PHE A 516 0.91 -0.22 -6.28
N VAL A 517 -0.14 0.16 -7.00
CA VAL A 517 -1.40 -0.57 -7.11
C VAL A 517 -1.13 -2.07 -7.41
N GLY A 518 -1.73 -2.97 -6.63
CA GLY A 518 -1.56 -4.43 -6.80
C GLY A 518 -0.36 -5.07 -6.08
N SER A 519 0.52 -4.30 -5.44
CA SER A 519 1.74 -4.85 -4.79
C SER A 519 1.45 -5.91 -3.72
N GLY A 520 0.28 -5.83 -3.05
CA GLY A 520 -0.13 -6.81 -2.03
C GLY A 520 -0.27 -8.25 -2.53
N LYS A 521 -0.43 -8.43 -3.86
CA LYS A 521 -0.44 -9.75 -4.51
C LYS A 521 0.89 -10.49 -4.41
N TYR A 522 2.00 -9.79 -4.19
CA TYR A 522 3.35 -10.36 -4.21
C TYR A 522 4.21 -9.96 -3.00
N GLY A 523 3.72 -9.13 -2.08
CA GLY A 523 4.52 -8.75 -0.92
C GLY A 523 3.73 -8.04 0.16
N GLY A 524 4.38 -7.88 1.29
CA GLY A 524 3.98 -6.99 2.38
C GLY A 524 4.69 -5.65 2.31
N HIS A 525 4.33 -4.76 3.23
CA HIS A 525 4.91 -3.42 3.34
C HIS A 525 5.13 -3.03 4.81
N TRP A 526 6.00 -2.07 5.07
CA TRP A 526 6.11 -1.38 6.36
C TRP A 526 6.15 0.13 6.11
N LEU A 527 5.59 0.93 7.03
CA LEU A 527 5.45 2.39 6.88
C LEU A 527 6.77 3.19 6.91
N GLY A 528 7.91 2.54 6.64
CA GLY A 528 9.22 3.15 6.52
C GLY A 528 9.82 3.72 7.81
N ASP A 529 10.75 4.64 7.60
CA ASP A 529 11.70 5.19 8.58
C ASP A 529 11.04 6.17 9.56
N ASN A 530 10.05 5.69 10.31
CA ASN A 530 9.34 6.47 11.32
C ASN A 530 10.28 6.92 12.47
N PHE A 531 9.78 7.78 13.36
CA PHE A 531 10.55 8.28 14.50
C PHE A 531 10.01 7.74 15.83
N SER A 532 10.89 7.57 16.82
CA SER A 532 10.53 7.23 18.21
C SER A 532 9.79 8.40 18.91
N ARG A 533 8.57 8.73 18.48
CA ARG A 533 7.70 9.75 19.05
C ARG A 533 6.27 9.24 19.18
N TRP A 534 5.50 9.79 20.12
CA TRP A 534 4.08 9.47 20.30
C TRP A 534 3.23 9.79 19.07
N LYS A 535 3.61 10.84 18.32
CA LYS A 535 2.97 11.21 17.07
C LYS A 535 3.05 10.06 16.06
N ASP A 536 4.23 9.51 15.83
CA ASP A 536 4.46 8.43 14.85
C ASP A 536 3.74 7.14 15.25
N MET A 537 3.71 6.83 16.55
CA MET A 537 2.87 5.73 17.06
C MET A 537 1.39 5.95 16.73
N HIS A 538 0.86 7.16 16.86
CA HIS A 538 -0.50 7.49 16.46
C HIS A 538 -0.71 7.40 14.94
N GLN A 539 0.20 7.98 14.15
CA GLN A 539 0.12 7.98 12.68
C GLN A 539 0.20 6.57 12.08
N SER A 540 0.89 5.65 12.75
CA SER A 540 0.94 4.24 12.31
C SER A 540 -0.45 3.60 12.17
N VAL A 541 -1.42 4.00 13.01
CA VAL A 541 -2.79 3.47 12.95
C VAL A 541 -3.47 3.92 11.65
N ILE A 542 -3.27 5.17 11.25
CA ILE A 542 -3.85 5.74 10.02
C ILE A 542 -3.24 5.05 8.80
N GLY A 543 -1.90 4.98 8.71
CA GLY A 543 -1.23 4.31 7.59
C GLY A 543 -1.63 2.84 7.46
N ILE A 544 -1.68 2.09 8.57
CA ILE A 544 -2.10 0.67 8.54
C ILE A 544 -3.54 0.51 8.02
N LEU A 545 -4.45 1.41 8.40
CA LEU A 545 -5.83 1.39 7.90
C LEU A 545 -5.89 1.70 6.39
N GLU A 546 -5.09 2.65 5.91
CA GLU A 546 -5.02 3.02 4.50
C GLU A 546 -4.47 1.88 3.63
N PHE A 547 -3.40 1.22 4.06
CA PHE A 547 -2.86 0.06 3.34
C PHE A 547 -3.79 -1.15 3.31
N ASN A 548 -4.69 -1.28 4.30
CA ASN A 548 -5.78 -2.25 4.20
C ASN A 548 -6.79 -1.88 3.10
N LEU A 549 -7.07 -0.58 2.87
CA LEU A 549 -7.85 -0.13 1.71
C LEU A 549 -7.12 -0.38 0.39
N PHE A 550 -5.79 -0.28 0.38
CA PHE A 550 -4.96 -0.49 -0.82
C PHE A 550 -4.74 -1.98 -1.17
N GLY A 551 -5.33 -2.91 -0.41
CA GLY A 551 -5.14 -4.33 -0.66
C GLY A 551 -3.76 -4.83 -0.25
N ILE A 552 -3.13 -4.22 0.75
CA ILE A 552 -1.85 -4.65 1.34
C ILE A 552 -2.05 -4.86 2.85
N PRO A 553 -2.81 -5.90 3.24
CA PRO A 553 -3.14 -6.14 4.64
C PRO A 553 -1.94 -6.61 5.48
N TYR A 554 -0.89 -7.13 4.85
CA TYR A 554 0.37 -7.47 5.51
C TYR A 554 1.21 -6.19 5.66
N ILE A 555 0.82 -5.37 6.64
CA ILE A 555 1.35 -4.03 6.89
C ILE A 555 1.68 -3.84 8.38
N GLY A 556 2.69 -3.02 8.67
CA GLY A 556 3.07 -2.61 10.02
C GLY A 556 3.92 -1.35 10.02
N ALA A 557 4.26 -0.86 11.21
CA ALA A 557 5.27 0.18 11.40
C ALA A 557 6.40 -0.38 12.26
N ASP A 558 7.58 0.25 12.17
CA ASP A 558 8.70 -0.11 13.04
C ASP A 558 8.36 0.24 14.49
N ILE A 559 8.11 -0.81 15.28
CA ILE A 559 7.62 -0.69 16.66
C ILE A 559 8.72 -0.09 17.52
N CYS A 560 8.35 0.88 18.36
CA CYS A 560 9.22 1.76 19.15
C CYS A 560 9.90 2.88 18.36
N GLY A 561 9.77 2.90 17.04
CA GLY A 561 10.26 3.93 16.15
C GLY A 561 11.71 3.68 15.71
N PHE A 562 11.96 3.87 14.41
CA PHE A 562 13.25 3.63 13.79
C PHE A 562 14.27 4.71 14.15
N ASN A 563 13.94 5.97 13.83
CA ASN A 563 14.80 7.12 14.08
C ASN A 563 14.68 7.62 15.54
N TYR A 564 15.77 8.15 16.08
CA TYR A 564 15.92 8.61 17.47
C TYR A 564 15.90 7.49 18.53
N ASN A 565 16.20 7.86 19.78
CA ASN A 565 16.14 6.93 20.91
C ASN A 565 14.72 6.89 21.48
N THR A 566 14.11 5.72 21.50
CA THR A 566 12.85 5.50 22.23
C THR A 566 13.03 5.62 23.75
N THR A 567 11.96 6.03 24.43
CA THR A 567 11.83 5.89 25.88
C THR A 567 11.20 4.55 26.24
N TYR A 568 11.38 4.11 27.48
CA TYR A 568 10.75 2.88 27.99
C TYR A 568 9.22 2.96 27.90
N GLU A 569 8.63 4.09 28.27
CA GLU A 569 7.17 4.25 28.26
C GLU A 569 6.60 4.21 26.84
N LEU A 570 7.20 4.96 25.91
CA LEU A 570 6.79 4.93 24.51
C LEU A 570 6.92 3.53 23.93
N CYS A 571 8.07 2.87 24.12
CA CYS A 571 8.29 1.54 23.57
C CYS A 571 7.34 0.51 24.20
N LEU A 572 7.04 0.59 25.49
CA LEU A 572 6.07 -0.29 26.12
C LEU A 572 4.65 -0.09 25.53
N ARG A 573 4.23 1.15 25.29
CA ARG A 573 2.94 1.43 24.62
C ARG A 573 2.93 1.01 23.16
N TRP A 574 4.04 1.20 22.47
CA TRP A 574 4.14 0.80 21.07
C TRP A 574 4.19 -0.71 20.92
N MET A 575 4.87 -1.44 21.81
CA MET A 575 4.82 -2.90 21.84
C MET A 575 3.40 -3.42 22.13
N GLN A 576 2.63 -2.73 22.98
CA GLN A 576 1.21 -3.03 23.20
C GLN A 576 0.39 -2.90 21.91
N LEU A 577 0.52 -1.77 21.22
CA LEU A 577 -0.19 -1.51 19.96
C LEU A 577 0.29 -2.44 18.83
N GLY A 578 1.61 -2.51 18.63
CA GLY A 578 2.26 -3.22 17.54
C GLY A 578 2.15 -4.74 17.61
N SER A 579 1.82 -5.30 18.79
CA SER A 579 1.41 -6.71 18.90
C SER A 579 0.15 -7.02 18.09
N PHE A 580 -0.65 -6.00 17.71
CA PHE A 580 -1.85 -6.10 16.90
C PHE A 580 -1.68 -5.59 15.47
N TYR A 581 -0.46 -5.20 15.05
CA TYR A 581 -0.19 -4.97 13.63
C TYR A 581 -0.18 -6.30 12.88
N PRO A 582 -0.70 -6.38 11.65
CA PRO A 582 -0.61 -7.60 10.84
C PRO A 582 0.83 -8.06 10.65
N PHE A 583 1.71 -7.14 10.23
CA PHE A 583 3.16 -7.30 10.28
C PHE A 583 3.71 -6.65 11.56
N SER A 584 4.28 -7.46 12.46
CA SER A 584 4.72 -7.00 13.79
C SER A 584 6.23 -7.10 13.90
N ARG A 585 6.93 -6.00 13.55
CA ARG A 585 8.39 -5.89 13.62
C ARG A 585 8.82 -4.77 14.56
N ASN A 586 9.70 -5.08 15.51
CA ASN A 586 10.52 -4.07 16.16
C ASN A 586 11.81 -3.91 15.37
N HIS A 587 12.03 -2.72 14.84
CA HIS A 587 13.19 -2.36 14.05
C HIS A 587 13.63 -0.96 14.46
N ASN A 588 14.93 -0.78 14.66
CA ASN A 588 15.45 0.51 15.10
C ASN A 588 16.76 0.88 14.41
N ALA A 589 17.03 2.18 14.35
CA ALA A 589 18.35 2.70 14.03
C ALA A 589 19.34 2.47 15.18
N ASP A 590 20.62 2.55 14.85
CA ASP A 590 21.72 2.26 15.78
C ASP A 590 21.59 3.05 17.11
N ARG A 591 21.65 2.33 18.24
CA ARG A 591 21.68 2.77 19.67
C ARG A 591 20.36 2.79 20.47
N SER A 592 19.21 2.42 19.92
CA SER A 592 17.98 2.36 20.73
C SER A 592 17.90 1.11 21.65
N SER A 593 17.15 1.23 22.74
CA SER A 593 17.04 0.18 23.77
C SER A 593 16.16 -0.99 23.34
N LEU A 594 16.62 -2.21 23.66
CA LEU A 594 15.95 -3.46 23.29
C LEU A 594 14.72 -3.74 24.19
N PRO A 595 13.74 -4.54 23.72
CA PRO A 595 12.50 -4.81 24.45
C PRO A 595 12.72 -5.38 25.86
N SER A 596 11.87 -4.99 26.81
CA SER A 596 11.94 -5.38 28.23
C SER A 596 11.06 -6.59 28.57
N PRO A 597 11.23 -7.27 29.72
CA PRO A 597 10.47 -8.49 30.09
C PRO A 597 8.94 -8.31 30.10
N ARG A 598 8.44 -7.08 30.27
CA ARG A 598 6.99 -6.79 30.28
C ARG A 598 6.33 -6.89 28.90
N THR A 599 7.11 -7.05 27.83
CA THR A 599 6.58 -7.27 26.47
C THR A 599 6.17 -8.73 26.22
N ALA A 600 6.61 -9.68 27.06
CA ALA A 600 6.37 -11.11 26.88
C ALA A 600 4.88 -11.50 26.93
N SER A 601 4.10 -10.95 27.87
CA SER A 601 2.67 -11.29 28.01
C SER A 601 1.79 -10.78 26.87
N LEU A 602 2.19 -9.68 26.23
CA LEU A 602 1.47 -9.09 25.09
C LEU A 602 1.79 -9.85 23.80
N ALA A 603 3.06 -10.17 23.59
CA ALA A 603 3.48 -11.06 22.53
C ALA A 603 2.78 -12.43 22.68
N ALA A 604 2.66 -12.97 23.89
CA ALA A 604 1.90 -14.21 24.12
C ALA A 604 0.41 -14.08 23.72
N ARG A 605 -0.25 -12.94 24.00
CA ARG A 605 -1.64 -12.69 23.57
C ARG A 605 -1.77 -12.66 22.04
N ARG A 606 -0.83 -12.04 21.33
CA ARG A 606 -0.78 -12.09 19.85
C ARG A 606 -0.71 -13.54 19.39
N TYR A 607 0.23 -14.32 19.94
CA TYR A 607 0.45 -15.72 19.54
C TYR A 607 -0.78 -16.59 19.79
N SER A 608 -1.55 -16.29 20.85
CA SER A 608 -2.83 -16.95 21.08
C SER A 608 -3.85 -16.70 19.99
N LEU A 609 -3.88 -15.49 19.42
CA LEU A 609 -4.86 -15.07 18.42
C LEU A 609 -4.37 -15.28 16.97
N LEU A 610 -3.20 -15.89 16.76
CA LEU A 610 -2.72 -16.17 15.40
C LEU A 610 -3.66 -17.04 14.55
N PRO A 611 -4.41 -18.03 15.08
CA PRO A 611 -5.42 -18.73 14.29
C PRO A 611 -6.52 -17.80 13.75
N TYR A 612 -6.97 -16.84 14.57
CA TYR A 612 -7.92 -15.82 14.15
C TYR A 612 -7.30 -14.89 13.10
N LEU A 613 -6.11 -14.35 13.36
CA LEU A 613 -5.41 -13.47 12.41
C LEU A 613 -5.16 -14.17 11.07
N TYR A 614 -4.73 -15.43 11.09
CA TYR A 614 -4.49 -16.23 9.90
C TYR A 614 -5.79 -16.51 9.12
N THR A 615 -6.91 -16.68 9.83
CA THR A 615 -8.24 -16.78 9.19
C THR A 615 -8.62 -15.45 8.51
N LEU A 616 -8.34 -14.30 9.12
CA LEU A 616 -8.55 -13.01 8.47
C LEU A 616 -7.69 -12.84 7.21
N PHE A 617 -6.45 -13.32 7.23
CA PHE A 617 -5.60 -13.33 6.04
C PHE A 617 -6.13 -14.27 4.95
N PHE A 618 -6.72 -15.42 5.33
CA PHE A 618 -7.43 -16.27 4.37
C PHE A 618 -8.62 -15.54 3.75
N GLU A 619 -9.45 -14.86 4.55
CA GLU A 619 -10.57 -14.05 4.04
C GLU A 619 -10.08 -12.92 3.13
N SER A 620 -8.94 -12.31 3.44
CA SER A 620 -8.33 -11.28 2.61
C SER A 620 -7.83 -11.85 1.27
N HIS A 621 -7.09 -12.96 1.32
CA HIS A 621 -6.57 -13.64 0.14
C HIS A 621 -7.69 -14.17 -0.77
N VAL A 622 -8.71 -14.80 -0.18
CA VAL A 622 -9.76 -15.49 -0.92
C VAL A 622 -10.91 -14.57 -1.28
N HIS A 623 -11.22 -13.53 -0.51
CA HIS A 623 -12.39 -12.68 -0.72
C HIS A 623 -12.07 -11.19 -0.87
N GLY A 624 -10.83 -10.75 -0.65
CA GLY A 624 -10.45 -9.34 -0.74
C GLY A 624 -10.83 -8.50 0.49
N SER A 625 -11.16 -9.14 1.61
CA SER A 625 -11.52 -8.48 2.87
C SER A 625 -10.31 -7.79 3.53
N THR A 626 -10.57 -6.79 4.37
CA THR A 626 -9.56 -6.14 5.22
C THR A 626 -9.19 -7.00 6.42
N VAL A 627 -7.95 -6.89 6.90
CA VAL A 627 -7.47 -7.56 8.13
C VAL A 627 -7.54 -6.61 9.32
N VAL A 628 -6.98 -5.40 9.18
CA VAL A 628 -7.24 -4.29 10.12
C VAL A 628 -8.32 -3.43 9.53
N ARG A 629 -9.44 -3.33 10.23
CA ARG A 629 -10.64 -2.67 9.74
C ARG A 629 -10.93 -1.41 10.54
N SER A 630 -11.21 -0.32 9.83
CA SER A 630 -11.67 0.91 10.47
C SER A 630 -13.09 0.72 10.98
N LEU A 631 -13.41 1.35 12.12
CA LEU A 631 -14.77 1.35 12.67
C LEU A 631 -15.81 1.96 11.70
N MET A 632 -15.37 2.70 10.68
CA MET A 632 -16.26 3.23 9.64
C MET A 632 -16.84 2.17 8.69
N HIS A 633 -16.29 0.94 8.67
CA HIS A 633 -16.82 -0.16 7.87
C HIS A 633 -18.10 -0.77 8.47
N ASP A 634 -18.36 -0.50 9.75
CA ASP A 634 -19.51 -1.02 10.48
C ASP A 634 -20.51 0.10 10.82
N THR A 635 -21.78 -0.28 11.05
CA THR A 635 -22.91 0.64 11.30
C THR A 635 -23.12 1.03 12.79
N TRP A 636 -22.05 1.13 13.59
CA TRP A 636 -22.16 1.35 15.04
C TRP A 636 -22.80 2.70 15.42
N ILE A 637 -23.61 2.70 16.47
CA ILE A 637 -24.00 3.92 17.20
C ILE A 637 -22.77 4.41 17.98
N ARG A 638 -22.28 5.60 17.64
CA ARG A 638 -21.07 6.17 18.25
C ARG A 638 -21.36 6.75 19.63
N ASN A 639 -20.92 6.04 20.66
CA ASN A 639 -20.86 6.55 22.03
C ASN A 639 -19.40 6.61 22.50
N TYR A 640 -19.03 7.68 23.18
CA TYR A 640 -17.69 7.83 23.75
C TYR A 640 -17.68 7.33 25.20
N ALA A 641 -16.67 6.55 25.56
CA ALA A 641 -16.45 6.07 26.91
C ALA A 641 -14.98 6.21 27.30
N THR A 642 -14.72 6.64 28.54
CA THR A 642 -13.37 6.63 29.11
C THR A 642 -13.10 5.28 29.75
N VAL A 643 -12.03 4.60 29.31
CA VAL A 643 -11.64 3.28 29.81
C VAL A 643 -10.29 3.35 30.52
N ALA A 644 -10.13 2.59 31.60
CA ALA A 644 -8.86 2.54 32.32
C ALA A 644 -7.77 1.85 31.47
N ALA A 645 -6.74 2.60 31.10
CA ALA A 645 -5.60 2.13 30.33
C ALA A 645 -4.27 2.39 31.10
N PRO A 646 -4.03 1.75 32.26
CA PRO A 646 -2.76 1.88 32.98
C PRO A 646 -1.59 1.42 32.10
N LEU A 647 -0.36 1.83 32.45
CA LEU A 647 0.84 1.58 31.61
C LEU A 647 1.05 0.10 31.25
N SER A 648 0.61 -0.82 32.11
CA SER A 648 0.73 -2.27 31.89
C SER A 648 -0.38 -2.88 31.02
N LYS A 649 -1.36 -2.10 30.54
CA LYS A 649 -2.54 -2.62 29.85
C LYS A 649 -2.92 -1.77 28.63
N ILE A 650 -3.15 -2.45 27.51
CA ILE A 650 -3.95 -1.94 26.39
C ILE A 650 -5.38 -2.48 26.52
N PRO A 651 -6.42 -1.62 26.44
CA PRO A 651 -7.80 -2.07 26.43
C PRO A 651 -8.08 -2.89 25.16
N LEU A 652 -8.59 -4.11 25.35
CA LEU A 652 -9.02 -4.99 24.26
C LEU A 652 -10.46 -5.42 24.55
N PHE A 653 -11.30 -5.33 23.53
CA PHE A 653 -12.71 -5.67 23.60
C PHE A 653 -13.04 -6.63 22.46
N ILE A 654 -13.92 -7.59 22.74
CA ILE A 654 -14.43 -8.52 21.73
C ILE A 654 -15.89 -8.16 21.53
N ARG A 655 -16.30 -8.04 20.27
CA ARG A 655 -17.68 -7.75 19.88
C ARG A 655 -18.56 -8.96 20.21
N GLY A 656 -19.70 -8.74 20.85
CA GLY A 656 -20.72 -9.78 21.03
C GLY A 656 -21.26 -10.24 19.67
N GLY A 657 -21.59 -11.53 19.55
CA GLY A 657 -21.98 -12.17 18.29
C GLY A 657 -20.84 -12.91 17.58
N TYR A 658 -19.61 -12.92 18.13
CA TYR A 658 -18.43 -13.45 17.47
C TYR A 658 -17.73 -14.56 18.27
N ILE A 659 -17.26 -15.58 17.55
CA ILE A 659 -16.42 -16.67 18.06
C ILE A 659 -15.01 -16.53 17.46
N LEU A 660 -14.00 -16.39 18.32
CA LEU A 660 -12.60 -16.25 17.90
C LEU A 660 -11.85 -17.55 18.20
N PRO A 661 -11.20 -18.18 17.20
CA PRO A 661 -10.30 -19.29 17.44
C PRO A 661 -8.98 -18.80 18.05
N GLU A 662 -8.53 -19.49 19.10
CA GLU A 662 -7.22 -19.28 19.71
C GLU A 662 -6.43 -20.58 19.80
N GLN A 663 -5.13 -20.47 20.01
CA GLN A 663 -4.23 -21.60 20.26
C GLN A 663 -3.34 -21.28 21.45
N ALA A 664 -3.00 -22.27 22.28
CA ALA A 664 -2.07 -22.02 23.39
C ALA A 664 -0.72 -21.52 22.83
N PRO A 665 -0.19 -20.36 23.30
CA PRO A 665 0.97 -19.74 22.69
C PRO A 665 2.26 -20.49 23.01
N ALA A 666 3.32 -20.23 22.24
CA ALA A 666 4.67 -20.68 22.49
C ALA A 666 5.67 -19.63 21.99
N THR A 667 6.97 -19.86 22.19
CA THR A 667 8.02 -18.90 21.78
C THR A 667 8.19 -18.75 20.27
N THR A 668 7.76 -19.72 19.48
CA THR A 668 7.72 -19.66 18.02
C THR A 668 6.43 -20.25 17.49
N THR A 669 6.00 -19.86 16.29
CA THR A 669 4.84 -20.48 15.63
C THR A 669 5.07 -21.96 15.32
N THR A 670 6.30 -22.37 15.04
CA THR A 670 6.70 -23.78 14.89
C THR A 670 6.26 -24.62 16.09
N LYS A 671 6.43 -24.09 17.30
CA LYS A 671 5.99 -24.74 18.55
C LYS A 671 4.51 -24.51 18.82
N SER A 672 4.01 -23.28 18.65
CA SER A 672 2.62 -22.96 19.02
C SER A 672 1.60 -23.71 18.18
N ARG A 673 1.90 -23.98 16.91
CA ARG A 673 1.05 -24.76 15.99
C ARG A 673 0.82 -26.21 16.44
N LEU A 674 1.65 -26.73 17.34
CA LEU A 674 1.51 -28.06 17.93
C LEU A 674 0.60 -28.07 19.17
N ASN A 675 0.29 -26.89 19.72
CA ASN A 675 -0.44 -26.77 20.96
C ASN A 675 -1.96 -26.91 20.77
N PRO A 676 -2.72 -27.16 21.87
CA PRO A 676 -4.18 -27.24 21.82
C PRO A 676 -4.85 -25.94 21.37
N PHE A 677 -6.00 -26.08 20.72
CA PHE A 677 -6.88 -24.98 20.35
C PHE A 677 -7.83 -24.61 21.50
N GLY A 678 -8.29 -23.37 21.48
CA GLY A 678 -9.40 -22.86 22.29
C GLY A 678 -10.35 -22.03 21.45
N LEU A 679 -11.52 -21.72 22.01
CA LEU A 679 -12.48 -20.80 21.43
C LEU A 679 -12.85 -19.73 22.47
N ILE A 680 -12.86 -18.47 22.05
CA ILE A 680 -13.46 -17.37 22.81
C ILE A 680 -14.84 -17.11 22.20
N ILE A 681 -15.89 -17.38 22.97
CA ILE A 681 -17.29 -17.19 22.55
C ILE A 681 -17.82 -15.92 23.21
N ALA A 682 -17.97 -14.84 22.44
CA ALA A 682 -18.56 -13.60 22.93
C ALA A 682 -20.02 -13.51 22.46
N LEU A 683 -20.96 -13.81 23.35
CA LEU A 683 -22.40 -13.76 23.04
C LEU A 683 -22.88 -12.32 22.85
N ASP A 684 -23.79 -12.11 21.91
CA ASP A 684 -24.53 -10.86 21.74
C ASP A 684 -25.70 -10.72 22.75
N GLU A 685 -26.56 -9.72 22.55
CA GLU A 685 -27.73 -9.48 23.40
C GLU A 685 -28.81 -10.56 23.25
N GLN A 686 -28.79 -11.32 22.17
CA GLN A 686 -29.70 -12.44 21.88
C GLN A 686 -29.15 -13.78 22.39
N GLY A 687 -27.91 -13.80 22.89
CA GLY A 687 -27.24 -15.02 23.32
C GLY A 687 -26.65 -15.83 22.17
N GLU A 688 -26.45 -15.21 21.00
CA GLU A 688 -25.90 -15.85 19.81
C GLU A 688 -24.44 -15.44 19.57
N ALA A 689 -23.68 -16.30 18.88
CA ALA A 689 -22.34 -15.99 18.39
C ALA A 689 -21.96 -16.90 17.23
N SER A 690 -21.20 -16.41 16.26
CA SER A 690 -20.69 -17.21 15.15
C SER A 690 -19.25 -16.88 14.79
N GLY A 691 -18.57 -17.79 14.11
CA GLY A 691 -17.21 -17.56 13.64
C GLY A 691 -16.69 -18.68 12.75
N SER A 692 -15.47 -18.51 12.25
CA SER A 692 -14.79 -19.50 11.42
C SER A 692 -13.33 -19.68 11.82
N LEU A 693 -12.75 -20.81 11.43
CA LEU A 693 -11.32 -21.06 11.49
C LEU A 693 -10.86 -21.66 10.17
N PHE A 694 -9.90 -20.99 9.52
CA PHE A 694 -9.12 -21.56 8.43
C PHE A 694 -7.83 -22.19 8.98
N TRP A 695 -7.54 -23.42 8.57
CA TRP A 695 -6.31 -24.10 8.96
C TRP A 695 -5.73 -24.97 7.84
N ASP A 696 -4.47 -24.76 7.53
CA ASP A 696 -3.66 -25.57 6.60
C ASP A 696 -2.29 -25.88 7.23
N ASP A 697 -1.34 -26.37 6.43
CA ASP A 697 0.02 -26.66 6.91
C ASP A 697 0.83 -25.40 7.28
N GLY A 698 0.36 -24.22 6.88
CA GLY A 698 0.92 -22.92 7.22
C GLY A 698 1.93 -22.37 6.21
N ASP A 699 2.33 -23.13 5.18
CA ASP A 699 3.54 -22.76 4.42
C ASP A 699 3.64 -23.32 3.00
N SER A 700 2.82 -24.30 2.61
CA SER A 700 2.89 -24.84 1.25
C SER A 700 2.36 -23.87 0.18
N ILE A 701 3.02 -23.88 -0.98
CA ILE A 701 2.61 -23.15 -2.18
C ILE A 701 1.33 -23.78 -2.77
N GLY A 702 0.46 -22.95 -3.33
CA GLY A 702 -0.72 -23.41 -4.08
C GLY A 702 -1.94 -23.65 -3.19
N LYS A 703 -2.73 -24.69 -3.50
CA LYS A 703 -3.94 -25.08 -2.79
C LYS A 703 -3.66 -26.28 -1.88
N PRO A 704 -2.93 -26.14 -0.76
CA PRO A 704 -2.69 -27.26 0.15
C PRO A 704 -4.02 -27.76 0.73
N ALA A 705 -4.03 -28.99 1.22
CA ALA A 705 -5.17 -29.50 1.97
C ALA A 705 -5.43 -28.58 3.17
N PHE A 706 -6.63 -28.00 3.22
CA PHE A 706 -7.05 -27.09 4.28
C PHE A 706 -8.36 -27.59 4.92
N GLN A 707 -8.64 -27.06 6.10
CA GLN A 707 -9.88 -27.28 6.83
C GLN A 707 -10.50 -25.91 7.14
N LEU A 708 -11.77 -25.77 6.81
CA LEU A 708 -12.57 -24.63 7.19
C LEU A 708 -13.63 -25.11 8.19
N PHE A 709 -13.56 -24.58 9.40
CA PHE A 709 -14.51 -24.87 10.46
C PHE A 709 -15.47 -23.71 10.61
N PHE A 710 -16.77 -24.01 10.67
CA PHE A 710 -17.80 -23.04 10.99
C PHE A 710 -18.34 -23.32 12.39
N PHE A 711 -18.45 -22.28 13.20
CA PHE A 711 -19.05 -22.34 14.53
C PHE A 711 -20.44 -21.70 14.43
N PRO A 712 -21.52 -22.51 14.30
CA PRO A 712 -22.88 -21.99 14.27
C PRO A 712 -23.27 -21.41 15.64
N PRO A 713 -24.34 -20.60 15.70
CA PRO A 713 -24.85 -20.10 16.98
C PRO A 713 -25.14 -21.26 17.95
N PRO A 714 -24.76 -21.10 19.24
CA PRO A 714 -25.07 -22.11 20.24
C PRO A 714 -26.60 -22.28 20.37
N PRO A 715 -27.11 -23.49 20.65
CA PRO A 715 -28.53 -23.68 20.91
C PRO A 715 -28.98 -22.80 22.09
N PRO A 716 -30.21 -22.26 22.06
CA PRO A 716 -30.71 -21.40 23.13
C PRO A 716 -30.63 -22.14 24.48
N LEU A 717 -29.94 -21.53 25.45
CA LEU A 717 -29.82 -22.08 26.79
C LEU A 717 -31.19 -22.04 27.49
N PRO A 718 -31.58 -23.09 28.26
CA PRO A 718 -32.80 -23.08 29.04
C PRO A 718 -32.80 -21.92 30.06
N GLU A 719 -33.97 -21.29 30.26
CA GLU A 719 -34.17 -20.12 31.16
C GLU A 719 -33.66 -20.30 32.61
N SER A 720 -33.34 -21.53 33.04
CA SER A 720 -32.89 -21.84 34.40
C SER A 720 -31.41 -21.54 34.69
N GLN A 721 -30.63 -21.03 33.74
CA GLN A 721 -29.23 -20.59 33.96
C GLN A 721 -28.99 -19.08 33.79
N LEU A 722 -30.05 -18.29 33.58
CA LEU A 722 -29.97 -16.82 33.54
C LEU A 722 -29.89 -16.22 34.96
N LEU A 723 -28.81 -16.52 35.68
CA LEU A 723 -28.46 -15.83 36.92
C LEU A 723 -27.04 -15.26 36.82
N GLY A 724 -26.99 -14.00 36.36
CA GLY A 724 -26.02 -12.99 36.77
C GLY A 724 -24.56 -13.42 36.91
N THR A 725 -23.87 -13.61 35.79
CA THR A 725 -22.43 -13.29 35.61
C THR A 725 -22.13 -13.40 34.11
N ARG A 726 -21.69 -12.29 33.49
CA ARG A 726 -21.21 -12.27 32.09
C ARG A 726 -19.80 -12.84 32.07
N ASP A 727 -19.67 -14.17 32.19
CA ASP A 727 -18.38 -14.84 32.19
C ASP A 727 -17.96 -15.22 30.76
N LEU A 728 -16.77 -14.75 30.36
CA LEU A 728 -16.01 -15.28 29.22
C LEU A 728 -15.57 -16.70 29.58
N PHE A 729 -16.06 -17.73 28.89
CA PHE A 729 -15.60 -19.11 29.08
C PHE A 729 -14.48 -19.45 28.08
N PRO A 730 -13.21 -19.56 28.49
CA PRO A 730 -12.19 -20.20 27.67
C PRO A 730 -12.37 -21.72 27.74
N CYS A 731 -12.83 -22.33 26.64
CA CYS A 731 -12.83 -23.79 26.50
C CYS A 731 -11.58 -24.23 25.74
N LEU A 732 -10.57 -24.74 26.46
CA LEU A 732 -9.42 -25.42 25.85
C LEU A 732 -9.84 -26.83 25.45
N LEU A 733 -9.69 -27.17 24.16
CA LEU A 733 -10.09 -28.47 23.62
C LEU A 733 -8.87 -29.22 23.09
N PRO A 734 -8.73 -30.52 23.39
CA PRO A 734 -7.77 -31.38 22.71
C PRO A 734 -8.00 -31.38 21.19
N LYS A 735 -6.93 -31.51 20.40
CA LYS A 735 -6.97 -31.49 18.92
C LYS A 735 -8.01 -32.45 18.31
N ASP A 736 -8.21 -33.61 18.95
CA ASP A 736 -9.17 -34.62 18.50
C ASP A 736 -10.63 -34.28 18.87
N THR A 737 -10.86 -33.49 19.92
CA THR A 737 -12.19 -33.08 20.40
C THR A 737 -12.71 -31.84 19.68
N PHE A 738 -11.82 -30.93 19.25
CA PHE A 738 -12.17 -29.74 18.46
C PHE A 738 -12.95 -30.12 17.17
N ASN A 739 -12.55 -31.24 16.57
CA ASN A 739 -13.17 -31.84 15.39
C ASN A 739 -14.63 -32.28 15.58
N LEU A 740 -15.13 -32.40 16.81
CA LEU A 740 -16.50 -32.80 17.15
C LEU A 740 -17.45 -31.62 17.38
N MET A 741 -16.93 -30.44 17.77
CA MET A 741 -17.76 -29.24 18.00
C MET A 741 -17.99 -28.40 16.73
N ALA A 742 -17.19 -28.60 15.67
CA ALA A 742 -17.40 -27.93 14.40
C ALA A 742 -18.59 -28.54 13.64
N GLY A 743 -19.70 -27.79 13.58
CA GLY A 743 -20.85 -28.14 12.76
C GLY A 743 -20.51 -28.03 11.27
N ARG A 744 -20.68 -29.14 10.54
CA ARG A 744 -20.39 -29.34 9.10
C ARG A 744 -18.91 -29.20 8.70
N ARG A 745 -18.23 -30.35 8.57
CA ARG A 745 -17.05 -30.48 7.71
C ARG A 745 -17.47 -30.40 6.25
N LEU A 746 -17.07 -29.35 5.54
CA LEU A 746 -17.03 -29.37 4.09
C LEU A 746 -15.66 -29.92 3.67
N HIS A 747 -15.60 -31.20 3.28
CA HIS A 747 -14.51 -31.69 2.44
C HIS A 747 -14.78 -31.17 1.03
N SER A 748 -14.40 -29.94 0.73
CA SER A 748 -14.36 -29.45 -0.65
C SER A 748 -12.94 -29.68 -1.20
N SER A 749 -12.77 -30.74 -1.99
CA SER A 749 -11.84 -30.61 -3.11
C SER A 749 -12.39 -29.51 -4.00
N LEU A 750 -11.57 -28.51 -4.33
CA LEU A 750 -11.90 -27.41 -5.26
C LEU A 750 -12.16 -27.89 -6.73
N GLN A 751 -12.65 -29.11 -6.92
CA GLN A 751 -13.13 -29.66 -8.19
C GLN A 751 -14.65 -29.49 -8.40
N ASP A 752 -15.40 -29.04 -7.38
CA ASP A 752 -16.85 -28.77 -7.49
C ASP A 752 -17.20 -27.27 -7.54
N ILE A 753 -16.28 -26.44 -8.04
CA ILE A 753 -16.68 -25.18 -8.68
C ILE A 753 -17.04 -25.59 -10.11
N PRO A 754 -18.27 -25.37 -10.59
CA PRO A 754 -18.56 -25.63 -11.99
C PRO A 754 -17.57 -24.83 -12.83
N ALA A 755 -16.77 -25.54 -13.62
CA ALA A 755 -16.08 -24.94 -14.73
C ALA A 755 -17.16 -24.43 -15.69
N THR A 756 -17.43 -23.14 -15.65
CA THR A 756 -18.33 -22.46 -16.59
C THR A 756 -17.94 -20.99 -16.68
N PRO A 757 -18.01 -20.42 -17.88
CA PRO A 757 -17.20 -20.64 -19.07
C PRO A 757 -15.97 -19.72 -19.12
#